data_AF-A0A9D4PVG8-F1
#
_entry.id   AF-A0A9D4PVG8-F1
#
_cell.length_a   1.000
_cell.length_b   1.000
_cell.length_c   1.000
_cell.angle_alpha   90.00
_cell.angle_beta   90.00
_cell.angle_gamma   90.00
#
_symmetry.space_group_name_H-M   'P 1'
#
loop_
_entity.id
_entity.type
_entity.pdbx_description
1 polymer ?
#
loop_
_entity_poly.entity_id
_entity_poly.type
_entity_poly.pdbx_seq_one_letter_code
_entity_poly.pdbx_strand_id
1 'polypeptide(L)'
;MTLPPMCPQMPLNFNSYYLVKETDPIAEDCLFLNIYAPPTNGASGKPVVVYIHGGFFSYGGISMKLHDASELAARGDLVVVTVAYRLGAFGFLNMGTEDAPGNMGLHDQLLALRWIKRNANAFGGDPDQITLVGQSAGSYSVGVHLVSPRSRGLFRRAIMQSGSPFTSTLENSKEQARHRARVLVDTLGCGSPEKDSRSFQTTASCMRSKNVTEILNATAGFTTQGLDGFFPVVGDDLIPLRLGKALKSRKLNARELLAGLSSAEGDGLIDFVAKGFRDNTDAADITKRTMIFFAKGMMITLLDLESQSIIDHYFGGPNVGDGIEAVHAAADLLGDSQLGCPTLGFARRFLGSDTTVFMYQFSQQPSRIGWPTWVRPTHADEIAFALGSVFKLESDVSEDDAKAAENFMHIISAFSHTGSSDATSEDCLFLNVIAPIQKKPRLKPVIVYIHGGAFSHGGISLKIFDVSELAVRGDVVVVTVAYRLGPFGFLYMDIEEAPGNMGLNDQLLALRWVKANARVFCGNPEAITLMGQSSGSMSVGLHLMWRQSKGLFRRAIMQSGSPLSPVAISTKAEAAHRAMLLTSHLGCDRDGSRKLARAESVRCLRSKSPAAILKATSEFNSKGLDDFFPVIETSLAALEASLRRNELNARELLVGVSEGEGDLLVQNILNTILGDDDISGIRKISMVSLARSLLASRWSVDVDPIIEKYFGDIAASDGQGALYATSDIITQVEFSCPMINFAKAFVRPGNIAYMYELSQRPSFTDSPKWVRPTHSDDIAFSLGSTFTLGVNATEADVRATENFIRIVSTFSHTGVPKVLDGVRWPKFGSDQEYLRLSESGSVVKKHLLKSECAYWKKHLQFN
;
A
#
# COMPACT_ATOMS: atom_id res chain seq x y z
N MET A 1 -1.12 -32.70 -21.84
CA MET A 1 0.33 -32.57 -21.60
C MET A 1 0.69 -33.51 -20.47
N THR A 2 1.75 -34.31 -20.62
CA THR A 2 2.37 -35.05 -19.53
C THR A 2 3.20 -34.08 -18.70
N LEU A 3 2.94 -34.02 -17.38
CA LEU A 3 3.74 -33.21 -16.45
C LEU A 3 5.14 -33.81 -16.32
N PRO A 4 6.19 -32.98 -16.15
CA PRO A 4 7.56 -33.46 -15.97
C PRO A 4 7.68 -34.25 -14.65
N PRO A 5 8.63 -35.21 -14.56
CA PRO A 5 8.87 -35.93 -13.31
C PRO A 5 9.42 -35.00 -12.23
N MET A 6 9.09 -35.31 -10.97
CA MET A 6 9.64 -34.60 -9.82
C MET A 6 11.07 -35.05 -9.52
N CYS A 7 11.86 -34.15 -8.92
CA CYS A 7 13.19 -34.53 -8.44
C CYS A 7 13.11 -35.53 -7.28
N PRO A 8 14.13 -36.38 -7.09
CA PRO A 8 14.17 -37.37 -6.02
C PRO A 8 13.94 -36.72 -4.65
N GLN A 9 12.91 -37.19 -3.95
CA GLN A 9 12.47 -36.62 -2.69
C GLN A 9 11.74 -37.66 -1.84
N MET A 10 11.64 -37.38 -0.54
CA MET A 10 10.87 -38.23 0.36
C MET A 10 9.38 -38.19 0.00
N PRO A 11 8.66 -39.32 0.04
CA PRO A 11 7.23 -39.32 -0.20
C PRO A 11 6.50 -38.43 0.81
N LEU A 12 5.59 -37.60 0.31
CA LEU A 12 4.72 -36.75 1.12
C LEU A 12 3.71 -37.64 1.86
N ASN A 13 4.07 -38.11 3.06
CA ASN A 13 3.15 -38.81 3.96
C ASN A 13 2.38 -37.82 4.85
N PHE A 14 1.89 -36.73 4.27
CA PHE A 14 1.10 -35.72 4.95
C PHE A 14 -0.32 -35.72 4.37
N ASN A 15 -1.32 -35.71 5.25
CA ASN A 15 -2.71 -35.68 4.82
C ASN A 15 -3.20 -34.24 4.51
N SER A 16 -2.35 -33.21 4.35
CA SER A 16 -2.86 -31.86 4.05
C SER A 16 -3.45 -31.85 2.64
N TYR A 17 -4.66 -31.28 2.49
CA TYR A 17 -5.45 -31.37 1.25
C TYR A 17 -4.73 -30.78 0.02
N TYR A 18 -3.71 -29.94 0.24
CA TYR A 18 -2.82 -29.38 -0.79
C TYR A 18 -1.63 -30.27 -1.16
N LEU A 19 -1.22 -31.16 -0.27
CA LEU A 19 -0.23 -32.20 -0.55
C LEU A 19 -1.03 -33.43 -0.96
N VAL A 20 -1.66 -33.33 -2.13
CA VAL A 20 -2.26 -34.47 -2.82
C VAL A 20 -1.29 -35.65 -2.68
N LYS A 21 -1.80 -36.86 -2.42
CA LYS A 21 -1.06 -38.12 -2.63
C LYS A 21 -0.70 -38.21 -4.11
N GLU A 22 0.25 -37.38 -4.54
CA GLU A 22 0.72 -37.31 -5.91
C GLU A 22 1.69 -38.47 -6.05
N THR A 23 1.23 -39.50 -6.76
CA THR A 23 2.03 -40.60 -7.28
C THR A 23 2.83 -40.14 -8.50
N ASP A 24 3.21 -38.87 -8.55
CA ASP A 24 3.94 -38.28 -9.65
C ASP A 24 5.28 -39.00 -9.78
N PRO A 25 5.68 -39.36 -11.01
CA PRO A 25 6.91 -40.10 -11.21
C PRO A 25 8.10 -39.26 -10.75
N ILE A 26 8.96 -39.85 -9.89
CA ILE A 26 10.25 -39.26 -9.53
C ILE A 26 11.34 -39.77 -10.47
N ALA A 27 12.25 -38.88 -10.89
CA ALA A 27 13.39 -39.23 -11.73
C ALA A 27 14.58 -38.32 -11.42
N GLU A 28 15.81 -38.77 -11.67
CA GLU A 28 16.99 -37.90 -11.56
C GLU A 28 17.05 -36.86 -12.69
N ASP A 29 16.49 -37.19 -13.86
CA ASP A 29 16.25 -36.24 -14.95
C ASP A 29 14.96 -35.45 -14.67
N CYS A 30 15.06 -34.43 -13.80
CA CYS A 30 13.91 -33.68 -13.25
C CYS A 30 14.02 -32.15 -13.39
N LEU A 31 15.11 -31.63 -13.97
CA LEU A 31 15.37 -30.19 -14.03
C LEU A 31 14.61 -29.53 -15.19
N PHE A 32 13.29 -29.41 -15.02
CA PHE A 32 12.37 -28.79 -15.98
C PHE A 32 11.92 -27.39 -15.52
N LEU A 33 11.38 -26.62 -16.48
CA LEU A 33 10.68 -25.36 -16.24
C LEU A 33 9.26 -25.47 -16.82
N ASN A 34 8.25 -25.00 -16.09
CA ASN A 34 6.96 -24.69 -16.70
C ASN A 34 6.93 -23.20 -17.03
N ILE A 35 6.47 -22.85 -18.23
CA ILE A 35 6.35 -21.47 -18.71
C ILE A 35 4.89 -21.20 -19.01
N TYR A 36 4.27 -20.31 -18.24
CA TYR A 36 2.91 -19.84 -18.42
C TYR A 36 2.97 -18.45 -19.03
N ALA A 37 2.43 -18.28 -20.23
CA ALA A 37 2.37 -16.99 -20.91
C ALA A 37 0.91 -16.69 -21.31
N PRO A 38 0.44 -15.44 -21.13
CA PRO A 38 -0.90 -15.05 -21.56
C PRO A 38 -1.00 -15.07 -23.10
N PRO A 39 -2.21 -15.20 -23.66
CA PRO A 39 -2.42 -15.14 -25.12
C PRO A 39 -1.81 -13.86 -25.71
N THR A 40 -0.87 -14.01 -26.65
CA THR A 40 -0.13 -12.88 -27.24
C THR A 40 -0.91 -12.28 -28.41
N ASN A 41 -1.62 -11.16 -28.19
CA ASN A 41 -2.14 -10.31 -29.28
C ASN A 41 -1.01 -9.49 -29.96
N GLY A 42 0.17 -10.08 -30.15
CA GLY A 42 1.37 -9.39 -30.66
C GLY A 42 2.12 -8.51 -29.64
N ALA A 43 1.70 -8.47 -28.37
CA ALA A 43 2.40 -7.73 -27.31
C ALA A 43 3.60 -8.52 -26.76
N SER A 44 4.79 -7.93 -26.81
CA SER A 44 6.06 -8.44 -26.25
C SER A 44 6.54 -7.55 -25.11
N GLY A 45 7.37 -8.09 -24.21
CA GLY A 45 8.01 -7.31 -23.14
C GLY A 45 7.21 -7.31 -21.83
N LYS A 46 6.53 -8.41 -21.51
CA LYS A 46 5.79 -8.57 -20.26
C LYS A 46 6.75 -8.88 -19.10
N PRO A 47 6.48 -8.44 -17.86
CA PRO A 47 7.25 -8.88 -16.71
C PRO A 47 7.29 -10.41 -16.60
N VAL A 48 8.40 -10.93 -16.07
CA VAL A 48 8.61 -12.37 -15.87
C VAL A 48 8.70 -12.66 -14.38
N VAL A 49 7.70 -13.35 -13.85
CA VAL A 49 7.70 -13.89 -12.50
C VAL A 49 8.39 -15.25 -12.52
N VAL A 50 9.43 -15.42 -11.72
CA VAL A 50 10.14 -16.70 -11.54
C VAL A 50 9.84 -17.23 -10.15
N TYR A 51 9.10 -18.34 -10.06
CA TYR A 51 8.67 -18.93 -8.80
C TYR A 51 9.56 -20.11 -8.40
N ILE A 52 10.14 -20.03 -7.20
CA ILE A 52 10.90 -21.08 -6.53
C ILE A 52 10.02 -21.68 -5.42
N HIS A 53 9.69 -22.96 -5.54
CA HIS A 53 8.81 -23.63 -4.58
C HIS A 53 9.46 -23.84 -3.20
N GLY A 54 8.62 -24.01 -2.18
CA GLY A 54 9.03 -24.36 -0.82
C GLY A 54 9.22 -25.86 -0.61
N GLY A 55 9.07 -26.31 0.64
CA GLY A 55 9.12 -27.73 1.02
C GLY A 55 10.39 -28.18 1.76
N PHE A 56 10.93 -27.32 2.65
CA PHE A 56 12.10 -27.61 3.50
C PHE A 56 13.32 -28.15 2.73
N PHE A 57 13.50 -27.77 1.46
CA PHE A 57 14.55 -28.32 0.58
C PHE A 57 14.52 -29.86 0.44
N SER A 58 13.44 -30.52 0.83
CA SER A 58 13.35 -31.98 0.97
C SER A 58 12.20 -32.58 0.17
N TYR A 59 11.20 -31.77 -0.18
CA TYR A 59 10.06 -32.14 -1.01
C TYR A 59 9.53 -30.93 -1.81
N GLY A 60 8.59 -31.18 -2.71
CA GLY A 60 7.99 -30.20 -3.61
C GLY A 60 8.38 -30.41 -5.07
N GLY A 61 7.62 -29.82 -5.97
CA GLY A 61 7.90 -29.89 -7.41
C GLY A 61 6.97 -29.03 -8.23
N ILE A 62 7.37 -28.76 -9.47
CA ILE A 62 6.60 -27.90 -10.39
C ILE A 62 5.42 -28.61 -11.06
N SER A 63 5.31 -29.95 -10.92
CA SER A 63 4.16 -30.72 -11.40
C SER A 63 2.95 -30.64 -10.45
N MET A 64 3.16 -30.21 -9.21
CA MET A 64 2.10 -30.10 -8.21
C MET A 64 1.00 -29.15 -8.68
N LYS A 65 -0.27 -29.56 -8.55
CA LYS A 65 -1.41 -28.70 -8.92
C LYS A 65 -1.43 -27.36 -8.21
N LEU A 66 -0.92 -27.31 -6.97
CA LEU A 66 -0.78 -26.10 -6.19
C LEU A 66 0.11 -25.04 -6.88
N HIS A 67 1.06 -25.47 -7.70
CA HIS A 67 1.99 -24.61 -8.43
C HIS A 67 1.56 -24.29 -9.87
N ASP A 68 0.32 -24.62 -10.26
CA ASP A 68 -0.24 -24.14 -11.53
C ASP A 68 -0.43 -22.62 -11.46
N ALA A 69 0.31 -21.90 -12.30
CA ALA A 69 0.32 -20.44 -12.33
C ALA A 69 -0.36 -19.83 -13.56
N SER A 70 -1.19 -20.61 -14.26
CA SER A 70 -1.86 -20.15 -15.48
C SER A 70 -2.85 -19.01 -15.23
N GLU A 71 -3.56 -19.01 -14.09
CA GLU A 71 -4.48 -17.93 -13.70
C GLU A 71 -3.72 -16.63 -13.40
N LEU A 72 -2.62 -16.70 -12.64
CA LEU A 72 -1.76 -15.54 -12.40
C LEU A 72 -1.19 -14.98 -13.70
N ALA A 73 -0.71 -15.84 -14.62
CA ALA A 73 -0.19 -15.39 -15.91
C ALA A 73 -1.27 -14.72 -16.78
N ALA A 74 -2.47 -15.30 -16.84
CA ALA A 74 -3.56 -14.79 -17.66
C ALA A 74 -4.16 -13.49 -17.12
N ARG A 75 -4.45 -13.44 -15.82
CA ARG A 75 -5.10 -12.29 -15.17
C ARG A 75 -4.14 -11.15 -14.85
N GLY A 76 -2.89 -11.49 -14.54
CA GLY A 76 -1.83 -10.54 -14.21
C GLY A 76 -1.09 -9.97 -15.42
N ASP A 77 -1.44 -10.38 -16.65
CA ASP A 77 -0.81 -9.99 -17.91
C ASP A 77 0.73 -10.12 -17.93
N LEU A 78 1.24 -11.20 -17.33
CA LEU A 78 2.67 -11.44 -17.10
C LEU A 78 3.06 -12.88 -17.43
N VAL A 79 4.35 -13.12 -17.65
CA VAL A 79 4.86 -14.49 -17.80
C VAL A 79 5.18 -15.05 -16.42
N VAL A 80 4.77 -16.29 -16.13
CA VAL A 80 5.20 -17.02 -14.93
C VAL A 80 6.06 -18.22 -15.32
N VAL A 81 7.20 -18.39 -14.66
CA VAL A 81 8.09 -19.54 -14.80
C VAL A 81 8.27 -20.23 -13.46
N THR A 82 7.86 -21.49 -13.34
CA THR A 82 8.10 -22.29 -12.11
C THR A 82 9.34 -23.16 -12.30
N VAL A 83 10.23 -23.17 -11.30
CA VAL A 83 11.57 -23.79 -11.40
C VAL A 83 11.65 -25.07 -10.58
N ALA A 84 12.00 -26.20 -11.22
CA ALA A 84 12.41 -27.41 -10.52
C ALA A 84 13.89 -27.32 -10.13
N TYR A 85 14.23 -27.85 -8.95
CA TYR A 85 15.62 -27.93 -8.47
C TYR A 85 15.84 -29.18 -7.61
N ARG A 86 17.08 -29.65 -7.51
CA ARG A 86 17.39 -30.85 -6.71
C ARG A 86 17.21 -30.61 -5.21
N LEU A 87 16.69 -31.63 -4.52
CA LEU A 87 16.31 -31.61 -3.11
C LEU A 87 17.15 -32.61 -2.29
N GLY A 88 17.11 -32.49 -0.98
CA GLY A 88 17.74 -33.42 -0.03
C GLY A 88 19.22 -33.68 -0.32
N ALA A 89 19.65 -34.93 -0.20
CA ALA A 89 21.04 -35.31 -0.50
C ALA A 89 21.42 -35.04 -1.97
N PHE A 90 20.48 -35.12 -2.91
CA PHE A 90 20.76 -34.86 -4.33
C PHE A 90 21.05 -33.37 -4.60
N GLY A 91 20.47 -32.47 -3.80
CA GLY A 91 20.65 -31.03 -3.94
C GLY A 91 21.73 -30.44 -3.02
N PHE A 92 21.99 -31.02 -1.85
CA PHE A 92 22.74 -30.34 -0.79
C PHE A 92 23.83 -31.18 -0.11
N LEU A 93 24.17 -32.34 -0.66
CA LEU A 93 25.30 -33.15 -0.19
C LEU A 93 26.63 -32.41 -0.32
N ASN A 94 27.37 -32.32 0.79
CA ASN A 94 28.68 -31.67 0.85
C ASN A 94 29.75 -32.64 1.39
N MET A 95 30.65 -33.09 0.53
CA MET A 95 31.82 -33.88 0.92
C MET A 95 33.11 -33.05 0.95
N GLY A 96 33.03 -31.76 0.64
CA GLY A 96 34.20 -30.87 0.54
C GLY A 96 35.03 -31.07 -0.72
N THR A 97 34.44 -31.62 -1.78
CA THR A 97 35.07 -31.88 -3.08
C THR A 97 34.32 -31.16 -4.20
N GLU A 98 34.93 -31.07 -5.38
CA GLU A 98 34.31 -30.44 -6.55
C GLU A 98 33.05 -31.18 -7.03
N ASP A 99 33.05 -32.51 -6.94
CA ASP A 99 31.92 -33.38 -7.32
C ASP A 99 30.75 -33.33 -6.33
N ALA A 100 30.99 -32.92 -5.08
CA ALA A 100 29.97 -32.80 -4.03
C ALA A 100 30.23 -31.54 -3.17
N PRO A 101 30.07 -30.33 -3.75
CA PRO A 101 30.46 -29.08 -3.12
C PRO A 101 29.42 -28.55 -2.11
N GLY A 102 28.23 -29.16 -2.07
CA GLY A 102 27.02 -28.59 -1.46
C GLY A 102 26.28 -27.66 -2.42
N ASN A 103 25.05 -27.28 -2.08
CA ASN A 103 24.26 -26.24 -2.78
C ASN A 103 23.95 -26.48 -4.27
N MET A 104 24.03 -27.71 -4.77
CA MET A 104 23.63 -28.04 -6.14
C MET A 104 22.20 -27.61 -6.46
N GLY A 105 21.27 -27.70 -5.49
CA GLY A 105 19.91 -27.17 -5.65
C GLY A 105 19.86 -25.64 -5.89
N LEU A 106 20.71 -24.85 -5.21
CA LEU A 106 20.82 -23.41 -5.47
C LEU A 106 21.55 -23.11 -6.80
N HIS A 107 22.49 -23.97 -7.20
CA HIS A 107 23.10 -23.89 -8.53
C HIS A 107 22.11 -24.19 -9.65
N ASP A 108 21.17 -25.11 -9.44
CA ASP A 108 20.08 -25.39 -10.39
C ASP A 108 19.17 -24.17 -10.55
N GLN A 109 18.80 -23.51 -9.44
CA GLN A 109 18.04 -22.26 -9.48
C GLN A 109 18.81 -21.13 -10.19
N LEU A 110 20.11 -20.99 -9.92
CA LEU A 110 20.96 -20.03 -10.64
C LEU A 110 21.04 -20.33 -12.15
N LEU A 111 21.13 -21.61 -12.52
CA LEU A 111 21.14 -22.04 -13.91
C LEU A 111 19.82 -21.68 -14.60
N ALA A 112 18.68 -21.95 -13.94
CA ALA A 112 17.37 -21.56 -14.41
C ALA A 112 17.25 -20.04 -14.60
N LEU A 113 17.65 -19.23 -13.62
CA LEU A 113 17.62 -17.76 -13.73
C LEU A 113 18.46 -17.25 -14.92
N ARG A 114 19.65 -17.82 -15.12
CA ARG A 114 20.50 -17.47 -16.27
C ARG A 114 19.87 -17.89 -17.59
N TRP A 115 19.21 -19.05 -17.63
CA TRP A 115 18.51 -19.51 -18.82
C TRP A 115 17.31 -18.61 -19.12
N ILE A 116 16.49 -18.29 -18.12
CA ILE A 116 15.32 -17.42 -18.25
C ILE A 116 15.74 -16.02 -18.74
N LYS A 117 16.77 -15.41 -18.11
CA LYS A 117 17.31 -14.11 -18.53
C LYS A 117 17.75 -14.08 -20.00
N ARG A 118 18.29 -15.19 -20.53
CA ARG A 118 18.69 -15.29 -21.95
C ARG A 118 17.54 -15.56 -22.91
N ASN A 119 16.44 -16.16 -22.44
CA ASN A 119 15.38 -16.69 -23.30
C ASN A 119 14.02 -15.99 -23.12
N ALA A 120 13.88 -15.05 -22.17
CA ALA A 120 12.61 -14.38 -21.85
C ALA A 120 11.83 -13.89 -23.07
N ASN A 121 12.53 -13.25 -24.00
CA ASN A 121 11.93 -12.72 -25.23
C ASN A 121 11.24 -13.80 -26.09
N ALA A 122 11.74 -15.04 -26.07
CA ALA A 122 11.21 -16.13 -26.90
C ALA A 122 9.80 -16.57 -26.49
N PHE A 123 9.38 -16.26 -25.26
CA PHE A 123 8.05 -16.54 -24.73
C PHE A 123 7.31 -15.26 -24.32
N GLY A 124 7.70 -14.10 -24.87
CA GLY A 124 7.01 -12.82 -24.71
C GLY A 124 7.37 -12.02 -23.44
N GLY A 125 8.30 -12.53 -22.63
CA GLY A 125 8.78 -11.87 -21.42
C GLY A 125 9.91 -10.86 -21.68
N ASP A 126 10.01 -9.85 -20.82
CA ASP A 126 11.12 -8.89 -20.78
C ASP A 126 12.21 -9.41 -19.82
N PRO A 127 13.44 -9.68 -20.33
CA PRO A 127 14.53 -10.13 -19.48
C PRO A 127 14.94 -9.12 -18.41
N ASP A 128 14.66 -7.83 -18.57
CA ASP A 128 15.00 -6.77 -17.62
C ASP A 128 13.92 -6.54 -16.54
N GLN A 129 12.74 -7.13 -16.70
CA GLN A 129 11.63 -7.07 -15.74
C GLN A 129 11.36 -8.44 -15.10
N ILE A 130 12.42 -9.09 -14.60
CA ILE A 130 12.29 -10.36 -13.87
C ILE A 130 12.03 -10.09 -12.37
N THR A 131 10.96 -10.66 -11.84
CA THR A 131 10.65 -10.70 -10.40
C THR A 131 10.88 -12.10 -9.87
N LEU A 132 11.76 -12.25 -8.88
CA LEU A 132 12.05 -13.53 -8.24
C LEU A 132 11.12 -13.74 -7.04
N VAL A 133 10.31 -14.80 -7.06
CA VAL A 133 9.31 -15.13 -6.05
C VAL A 133 9.65 -16.47 -5.43
N GLY A 134 9.48 -16.61 -4.12
CA GLY A 134 9.58 -17.91 -3.50
C GLY A 134 8.87 -18.01 -2.16
N GLN A 135 8.46 -19.23 -1.85
CA GLN A 135 7.70 -19.55 -0.63
C GLN A 135 8.53 -20.43 0.31
N SER A 136 8.53 -20.17 1.63
CA SER A 136 9.23 -21.00 2.63
C SER A 136 10.73 -21.19 2.29
N ALA A 137 11.19 -22.42 2.07
CA ALA A 137 12.54 -22.72 1.58
C ALA A 137 12.87 -22.03 0.23
N GLY A 138 11.87 -21.82 -0.63
CA GLY A 138 11.99 -20.97 -1.81
C GLY A 138 12.21 -19.51 -1.47
N SER A 139 11.56 -18.98 -0.43
CA SER A 139 11.80 -17.62 0.08
C SER A 139 13.21 -17.46 0.67
N TYR A 140 13.72 -18.49 1.37
CA TYR A 140 15.13 -18.57 1.77
C TYR A 140 16.04 -18.45 0.53
N SER A 141 15.73 -19.20 -0.53
CA SER A 141 16.49 -19.17 -1.78
C SER A 141 16.47 -17.80 -2.44
N VAL A 142 15.31 -17.11 -2.48
CA VAL A 142 15.21 -15.71 -2.95
C VAL A 142 16.14 -14.81 -2.18
N GLY A 143 16.15 -14.90 -0.85
CA GLY A 143 17.01 -14.08 -0.01
C GLY A 143 18.51 -14.38 -0.17
N VAL A 144 18.90 -15.63 -0.49
CA VAL A 144 20.26 -15.96 -0.92
C VAL A 144 20.58 -15.29 -2.25
N HIS A 145 19.72 -15.42 -3.25
CA HIS A 145 19.90 -14.79 -4.56
C HIS A 145 19.95 -13.26 -4.48
N LEU A 146 19.25 -12.64 -3.52
CA LEU A 146 19.30 -11.19 -3.28
C LEU A 146 20.70 -10.67 -2.95
N VAL A 147 21.53 -11.49 -2.30
CA VAL A 147 22.87 -11.07 -1.85
C VAL A 147 24.03 -11.81 -2.53
N SER A 148 23.72 -12.85 -3.31
CA SER A 148 24.70 -13.68 -3.98
C SER A 148 25.40 -12.92 -5.12
N PRO A 149 26.74 -12.83 -5.16
CA PRO A 149 27.44 -12.18 -6.27
C PRO A 149 27.17 -12.82 -7.63
N ARG A 150 26.87 -14.13 -7.67
CA ARG A 150 26.61 -14.87 -8.92
C ARG A 150 25.26 -14.58 -9.55
N SER A 151 24.34 -13.97 -8.79
CA SER A 151 22.97 -13.66 -9.21
C SER A 151 22.80 -12.22 -9.71
N ARG A 152 23.90 -11.45 -9.78
CA ARG A 152 23.88 -10.04 -10.15
C ARG A 152 23.32 -9.82 -11.56
N GLY A 153 22.35 -8.92 -11.67
CA GLY A 153 21.73 -8.55 -12.94
C GLY A 153 20.76 -9.58 -13.52
N LEU A 154 20.43 -10.64 -12.78
CA LEU A 154 19.51 -11.69 -13.25
C LEU A 154 18.03 -11.37 -12.97
N PHE A 155 17.74 -10.49 -12.00
CA PHE A 155 16.39 -10.08 -11.67
C PHE A 155 16.37 -8.66 -11.12
N ARG A 156 15.20 -8.03 -11.16
CA ARG A 156 14.98 -6.63 -10.77
C ARG A 156 14.34 -6.51 -9.39
N ARG A 157 13.38 -7.40 -9.09
CA ARG A 157 12.52 -7.37 -7.90
C ARG A 157 12.46 -8.71 -7.21
N ALA A 158 12.07 -8.72 -5.95
CA ALA A 158 11.90 -9.96 -5.19
C ALA A 158 10.61 -9.98 -4.37
N ILE A 159 9.99 -11.15 -4.29
CA ILE A 159 8.86 -11.44 -3.40
C ILE A 159 9.22 -12.63 -2.51
N MET A 160 9.04 -12.46 -1.20
CA MET A 160 9.36 -13.44 -0.16
C MET A 160 8.09 -13.82 0.60
N GLN A 161 7.64 -15.07 0.44
CA GLN A 161 6.40 -15.57 1.01
C GLN A 161 6.71 -16.55 2.16
N SER A 162 6.33 -16.20 3.39
CA SER A 162 6.49 -17.03 4.59
C SER A 162 7.90 -17.62 4.77
N GLY A 163 8.93 -16.80 4.97
CA GLY A 163 10.28 -17.26 5.30
C GLY A 163 11.39 -16.31 4.87
N SER A 164 12.60 -16.51 5.39
CA SER A 164 13.77 -15.73 4.99
C SER A 164 15.09 -16.48 5.24
N PRO A 165 16.22 -15.97 4.71
CA PRO A 165 17.55 -16.50 5.05
C PRO A 165 17.94 -16.39 6.53
N PHE A 166 17.14 -15.73 7.37
CA PHE A 166 17.39 -15.67 8.82
C PHE A 166 16.68 -16.79 9.60
N THR A 167 15.91 -17.64 8.93
CA THR A 167 15.37 -18.86 9.50
C THR A 167 16.54 -19.82 9.75
N SER A 168 17.02 -19.86 11.00
CA SER A 168 18.26 -20.56 11.39
C SER A 168 18.25 -22.07 11.19
N THR A 169 17.07 -22.65 11.01
CA THR A 169 16.86 -24.10 10.86
C THR A 169 17.03 -24.61 9.43
N LEU A 170 17.21 -23.72 8.44
CA LEU A 170 17.35 -24.06 7.02
C LEU A 170 18.77 -23.87 6.47
N GLU A 171 19.79 -23.85 7.34
CA GLU A 171 21.19 -23.73 6.93
C GLU A 171 22.11 -24.69 7.68
N ASN A 172 23.20 -25.10 7.03
CA ASN A 172 24.24 -25.94 7.60
C ASN A 172 25.61 -25.25 7.57
N SER A 173 26.37 -25.44 8.63
CA SER A 173 27.83 -25.24 8.58
C SER A 173 28.47 -26.30 7.69
N LYS A 174 29.69 -26.01 7.20
CA LYS A 174 30.47 -26.99 6.42
C LYS A 174 30.73 -28.26 7.25
N GLU A 175 30.93 -28.11 8.55
CA GLU A 175 31.16 -29.21 9.48
C GLU A 175 29.91 -30.10 9.61
N GLN A 176 28.74 -29.50 9.82
CA GLN A 176 27.46 -30.22 9.89
C GLN A 176 27.17 -30.95 8.57
N ALA A 177 27.33 -30.27 7.43
CA ALA A 177 27.08 -30.85 6.12
C ALA A 177 28.00 -32.04 5.82
N ARG A 178 29.30 -31.94 6.15
CA ARG A 178 30.27 -33.04 6.00
C ARG A 178 30.03 -34.19 6.97
N HIS A 179 29.54 -33.91 8.17
CA HIS A 179 29.15 -34.96 9.11
C HIS A 179 27.97 -35.77 8.57
N ARG A 180 26.92 -35.09 8.11
CA ARG A 180 25.74 -35.70 7.48
C ARG A 180 26.10 -36.51 6.23
N ALA A 181 27.00 -35.99 5.40
CA ALA A 181 27.51 -36.71 4.24
C ALA A 181 28.21 -38.03 4.62
N ARG A 182 29.05 -38.03 5.67
CA ARG A 182 29.71 -39.25 6.17
C ARG A 182 28.71 -40.27 6.68
N VAL A 183 27.73 -39.84 7.49
CA VAL A 183 26.69 -40.73 8.01
C VAL A 183 25.90 -41.39 6.87
N LEU A 184 25.54 -40.62 5.83
CA LEU A 184 24.84 -41.17 4.66
C LEU A 184 25.70 -42.22 3.92
N VAL A 185 26.97 -41.90 3.67
CA VAL A 185 27.90 -42.80 2.99
C VAL A 185 28.10 -44.09 3.77
N ASP A 186 28.29 -43.99 5.08
CA ASP A 186 28.47 -45.16 5.97
C ASP A 186 27.19 -46.01 5.98
N THR A 187 26.01 -45.38 6.05
CA THR A 187 24.71 -46.06 6.01
C THR A 187 24.48 -46.82 4.70
N LEU A 188 24.97 -46.28 3.58
CA LEU A 188 24.86 -46.91 2.26
C LEU A 188 25.95 -47.97 2.00
N GLY A 189 26.87 -48.17 2.95
CA GLY A 189 27.99 -49.10 2.82
C GLY A 189 29.02 -48.67 1.77
N CYS A 190 29.11 -47.36 1.49
CA CYS A 190 30.03 -46.82 0.49
C CYS A 190 31.43 -46.45 1.04
N GLY A 191 31.69 -46.78 2.31
CA GLY A 191 32.99 -46.64 2.98
C GLY A 191 33.35 -45.20 3.37
N SER A 192 34.23 -45.00 4.35
CA SER A 192 34.56 -43.65 4.81
C SER A 192 35.45 -42.90 3.80
N PRO A 193 35.16 -41.64 3.43
CA PRO A 193 36.10 -40.84 2.67
C PRO A 193 37.32 -40.53 3.55
N GLU A 194 38.42 -41.27 3.36
CA GLU A 194 39.72 -40.89 3.89
C GLU A 194 40.25 -39.66 3.13
N LYS A 195 41.20 -38.93 3.73
CA LYS A 195 41.75 -37.66 3.19
C LYS A 195 42.52 -37.77 1.84
N ASP A 196 42.45 -38.91 1.13
CA ASP A 196 43.09 -39.13 -0.17
C ASP A 196 42.05 -39.10 -1.32
N SER A 197 42.37 -38.42 -2.42
CA SER A 197 41.53 -38.27 -3.62
C SER A 197 41.09 -39.61 -4.23
N ARG A 198 41.89 -40.68 -4.08
CA ARG A 198 41.52 -42.04 -4.53
C ARG A 198 40.40 -42.68 -3.70
N SER A 199 40.36 -42.40 -2.40
CA SER A 199 39.27 -42.83 -1.51
C SER A 199 37.98 -42.13 -1.89
N PHE A 200 38.03 -40.82 -2.18
CA PHE A 200 36.85 -40.07 -2.63
C PHE A 200 36.26 -40.57 -3.95
N GLN A 201 37.08 -40.83 -4.98
CA GLN A 201 36.58 -41.34 -6.26
C GLN A 201 35.87 -42.70 -6.12
N THR A 202 36.37 -43.54 -5.22
CA THR A 202 35.76 -44.84 -4.89
C THR A 202 34.41 -44.65 -4.19
N THR A 203 34.35 -43.79 -3.17
CA THR A 203 33.10 -43.43 -2.47
C THR A 203 32.08 -42.80 -3.42
N ALA A 204 32.48 -41.85 -4.26
CA ALA A 204 31.59 -41.19 -5.21
C ALA A 204 31.06 -42.17 -6.27
N SER A 205 31.89 -43.09 -6.77
CA SER A 205 31.47 -44.14 -7.70
C SER A 205 30.47 -45.10 -7.05
N CYS A 206 30.69 -45.47 -5.79
CA CYS A 206 29.73 -46.27 -5.02
C CYS A 206 28.41 -45.52 -4.85
N MET A 207 28.43 -44.25 -4.43
CA MET A 207 27.23 -43.44 -4.25
C MET A 207 26.42 -43.32 -5.55
N ARG A 208 27.08 -43.12 -6.69
CA ARG A 208 26.42 -43.10 -8.02
C ARG A 208 25.85 -44.44 -8.46
N SER A 209 26.32 -45.56 -7.89
CA SER A 209 25.78 -46.90 -8.17
C SER A 209 24.52 -47.22 -7.37
N LYS A 210 24.20 -46.43 -6.33
CA LYS A 210 23.00 -46.60 -5.52
C LYS A 210 21.78 -46.09 -6.28
N ASN A 211 20.68 -46.84 -6.22
CA ASN A 211 19.42 -46.33 -6.76
C ASN A 211 18.83 -45.24 -5.86
N VAL A 212 17.93 -44.44 -6.45
CA VAL A 212 17.26 -43.33 -5.77
C VAL A 212 16.59 -43.76 -4.47
N THR A 213 15.89 -44.89 -4.47
CA THR A 213 15.14 -45.39 -3.31
C THR A 213 16.05 -45.77 -2.14
N GLU A 214 17.22 -46.37 -2.41
CA GLU A 214 18.23 -46.68 -1.39
C GLU A 214 18.73 -45.41 -0.70
N ILE A 215 19.05 -44.36 -1.46
CA ILE A 215 19.50 -43.08 -0.91
C ILE A 215 18.39 -42.44 -0.08
N LEU A 216 17.15 -42.38 -0.59
CA LEU A 216 16.02 -41.79 0.13
C LEU A 216 15.75 -42.54 1.45
N ASN A 217 15.73 -43.86 1.44
CA ASN A 217 15.55 -44.68 2.63
C ASN A 217 16.67 -44.46 3.66
N ALA A 218 17.92 -44.34 3.21
CA ALA A 218 19.05 -44.04 4.10
C ALA A 218 18.93 -42.64 4.74
N THR A 219 18.36 -41.66 4.02
CA THR A 219 18.13 -40.31 4.56
C THR A 219 16.90 -40.21 5.47
N ALA A 220 15.96 -41.15 5.41
CA ALA A 220 14.73 -41.14 6.21
C ALA A 220 14.98 -41.20 7.73
N GLY A 221 16.09 -41.81 8.16
CA GLY A 221 16.46 -41.98 9.56
C GLY A 221 17.13 -40.77 10.21
N PHE A 222 17.43 -39.71 9.45
CA PHE A 222 18.24 -38.59 9.94
C PHE A 222 17.54 -37.83 11.08
N THR A 223 16.25 -37.55 10.94
CA THR A 223 15.42 -36.92 11.99
C THR A 223 15.39 -37.75 13.28
N THR A 224 15.37 -39.08 13.19
CA THR A 224 15.37 -39.96 14.38
C THR A 224 16.75 -40.07 15.05
N GLN A 225 17.82 -39.67 14.36
CA GLN A 225 19.20 -39.69 14.86
C GLN A 225 19.65 -38.31 15.37
N GLY A 226 18.75 -37.33 15.45
CA GLY A 226 19.10 -35.95 15.82
C GLY A 226 19.91 -35.21 14.75
N LEU A 227 19.90 -35.70 13.50
CA LEU A 227 20.48 -35.03 12.35
C LEU A 227 19.36 -34.32 11.59
N ASP A 228 19.34 -32.99 11.59
CA ASP A 228 18.46 -32.27 10.67
C ASP A 228 18.88 -32.53 9.21
N GLY A 229 17.99 -32.38 8.23
CA GLY A 229 18.18 -32.86 6.85
C GLY A 229 19.32 -32.23 6.03
N PHE A 230 19.32 -32.44 4.72
CA PHE A 230 20.31 -31.83 3.82
C PHE A 230 19.83 -30.43 3.38
N PHE A 231 20.51 -29.38 3.87
CA PHE A 231 20.15 -27.97 3.69
C PHE A 231 21.29 -27.15 3.06
N PRO A 232 21.01 -25.92 2.57
CA PRO A 232 22.03 -24.98 2.11
C PRO A 232 23.25 -24.85 3.03
N VAL A 233 24.44 -24.83 2.44
CA VAL A 233 25.72 -24.73 3.14
C VAL A 233 26.31 -23.33 2.96
N VAL A 234 26.63 -22.64 4.06
CA VAL A 234 27.20 -21.29 4.01
C VAL A 234 28.71 -21.33 3.72
N GLY A 235 29.21 -20.34 2.96
CA GLY A 235 30.65 -20.13 2.74
C GLY A 235 31.18 -20.72 1.44
N ASP A 236 30.35 -20.81 0.41
CA ASP A 236 30.73 -21.10 -0.97
C ASP A 236 30.66 -19.82 -1.83
N ASP A 237 30.67 -19.96 -3.15
CA ASP A 237 30.69 -18.82 -4.05
C ASP A 237 29.30 -18.24 -4.38
N LEU A 238 28.23 -18.93 -3.98
CA LEU A 238 26.85 -18.47 -3.97
C LEU A 238 26.54 -17.69 -2.69
N ILE A 239 27.06 -18.15 -1.55
CA ILE A 239 26.91 -17.58 -0.20
C ILE A 239 28.30 -17.29 0.42
N PRO A 240 29.10 -16.36 -0.15
CA PRO A 240 30.49 -16.16 0.27
C PRO A 240 30.64 -15.40 1.59
N LEU A 241 29.58 -14.74 2.05
CA LEU A 241 29.54 -13.97 3.29
C LEU A 241 28.31 -14.40 4.08
N ARG A 242 28.40 -14.33 5.42
CA ARG A 242 27.19 -14.45 6.26
C ARG A 242 26.16 -13.41 5.83
N LEU A 243 24.91 -13.85 5.66
CA LEU A 243 23.81 -13.07 5.08
C LEU A 243 23.63 -11.68 5.72
N GLY A 244 23.73 -11.58 7.05
CA GLY A 244 23.67 -10.29 7.75
C GLY A 244 24.81 -9.31 7.42
N LYS A 245 26.01 -9.81 7.10
CA LYS A 245 27.12 -8.98 6.60
C LYS A 245 26.90 -8.58 5.14
N ALA A 246 26.33 -9.49 4.34
CA ALA A 246 26.04 -9.23 2.93
C ALA A 246 25.01 -8.09 2.77
N LEU A 247 23.94 -8.09 3.58
CA LEU A 247 22.96 -7.00 3.62
C LEU A 247 23.60 -5.66 4.03
N LYS A 248 24.49 -5.66 5.03
CA LYS A 248 25.24 -4.45 5.44
C LYS A 248 26.13 -3.88 4.34
N SER A 249 26.65 -4.72 3.44
CA SER A 249 27.49 -4.27 2.34
C SER A 249 26.74 -3.50 1.24
N ARG A 250 25.40 -3.50 1.29
CA ARG A 250 24.49 -2.86 0.31
C ARG A 250 24.68 -3.32 -1.15
N LYS A 251 25.40 -4.41 -1.40
CA LYS A 251 25.53 -5.04 -2.72
C LYS A 251 24.36 -5.97 -3.01
N LEU A 252 23.17 -5.39 -3.14
CA LEU A 252 21.91 -6.12 -3.35
C LEU A 252 21.62 -6.30 -4.85
N ASN A 253 21.03 -7.43 -5.22
CA ASN A 253 20.66 -7.74 -6.60
C ASN A 253 19.26 -7.24 -6.99
N ALA A 254 18.43 -6.83 -6.02
CA ALA A 254 17.17 -6.11 -6.23
C ALA A 254 17.05 -4.92 -5.27
N ARG A 255 16.24 -3.93 -5.65
CA ARG A 255 15.98 -2.72 -4.84
C ARG A 255 14.59 -2.69 -4.22
N GLU A 256 13.67 -3.47 -4.78
CA GLU A 256 12.27 -3.55 -4.35
C GLU A 256 12.00 -4.96 -3.81
N LEU A 257 11.45 -5.03 -2.59
CA LEU A 257 11.11 -6.26 -1.90
C LEU A 257 9.65 -6.20 -1.44
N LEU A 258 8.86 -7.22 -1.79
CA LEU A 258 7.58 -7.51 -1.14
C LEU A 258 7.78 -8.74 -0.25
N ALA A 259 7.58 -8.61 1.05
CA ALA A 259 7.71 -9.73 1.99
C ALA A 259 6.40 -9.94 2.75
N GLY A 260 5.99 -11.19 2.96
CA GLY A 260 4.77 -11.45 3.72
C GLY A 260 4.77 -12.77 4.46
N LEU A 261 3.73 -12.92 5.26
CA LEU A 261 3.51 -13.99 6.21
C LEU A 261 2.03 -14.36 6.22
N SER A 262 1.72 -15.61 6.51
CA SER A 262 0.37 -16.02 6.88
C SER A 262 0.07 -15.60 8.33
N SER A 263 -1.20 -15.31 8.64
CA SER A 263 -1.59 -14.76 9.94
C SER A 263 -1.31 -15.68 11.13
N ALA A 264 -1.23 -16.99 10.88
CA ALA A 264 -0.95 -18.01 11.86
C ALA A 264 0.01 -19.08 11.32
N GLU A 265 1.23 -18.65 10.93
CA GLU A 265 2.31 -19.50 10.39
C GLU A 265 2.51 -20.83 11.15
N GLY A 266 2.35 -20.81 12.48
CA GLY A 266 2.64 -21.97 13.32
C GLY A 266 1.55 -23.04 13.36
N ASP A 267 0.30 -22.74 13.01
CA ASP A 267 -0.83 -23.65 13.23
C ASP A 267 -0.66 -24.94 12.42
N GLY A 268 -0.27 -24.84 11.15
CA GLY A 268 0.07 -25.96 10.28
C GLY A 268 1.41 -26.60 10.64
N LEU A 269 2.39 -25.82 11.14
CA LEU A 269 3.68 -26.34 11.61
C LEU A 269 3.54 -27.30 12.80
N ILE A 270 2.54 -27.12 13.66
CA ILE A 270 2.26 -28.07 14.74
C ILE A 270 1.96 -29.47 14.20
N ASP A 271 1.17 -29.58 13.13
CA ASP A 271 0.88 -30.89 12.50
C ASP A 271 2.14 -31.53 11.91
N PHE A 272 3.05 -30.72 11.34
CA PHE A 272 4.35 -31.18 10.82
C PHE A 272 5.27 -31.74 11.91
N VAL A 273 5.28 -31.13 13.09
CA VAL A 273 6.20 -31.44 14.18
C VAL A 273 5.65 -32.52 15.13
N ALA A 274 4.34 -32.55 15.34
CA ALA A 274 3.67 -33.45 16.26
C ALA A 274 2.62 -34.30 15.53
N LYS A 275 3.07 -35.37 14.86
CA LYS A 275 2.19 -36.33 14.18
C LYS A 275 1.05 -36.80 15.09
N GLY A 276 -0.20 -36.56 14.69
CA GLY A 276 -1.39 -37.06 15.37
C GLY A 276 -2.31 -36.01 16.01
N PHE A 277 -1.97 -34.72 15.97
CA PHE A 277 -2.88 -33.65 16.44
C PHE A 277 -4.13 -33.50 15.57
N ARG A 278 -4.02 -33.85 14.28
CA ARG A 278 -5.11 -33.69 13.32
C ARG A 278 -6.25 -34.70 13.47
N ASP A 279 -5.92 -35.95 13.80
CA ASP A 279 -6.88 -37.06 13.84
C ASP A 279 -7.53 -37.24 15.23
N ASN A 280 -7.05 -36.54 16.26
CA ASN A 280 -7.47 -36.70 17.64
C ASN A 280 -8.02 -35.37 18.20
N THR A 281 -9.15 -34.93 17.66
CA THR A 281 -9.83 -33.67 18.02
C THR A 281 -10.64 -33.72 19.31
N ASP A 282 -10.25 -34.53 20.30
CA ASP A 282 -10.71 -34.30 21.67
C ASP A 282 -9.76 -33.28 22.31
N ALA A 283 -9.98 -32.00 21.99
CA ALA A 283 -9.32 -30.86 22.63
C ALA A 283 -9.42 -30.89 24.18
N ALA A 284 -10.27 -31.76 24.74
CA ALA A 284 -10.42 -32.03 26.16
C ALA A 284 -9.17 -32.64 26.84
N ASP A 285 -8.28 -33.33 26.11
CA ASP A 285 -7.10 -34.01 26.70
C ASP A 285 -5.80 -33.20 26.61
N ILE A 286 -5.78 -32.09 25.86
CA ILE A 286 -4.60 -31.24 25.70
C ILE A 286 -4.54 -30.24 26.86
N THR A 287 -3.54 -30.37 27.73
CA THR A 287 -3.33 -29.38 28.81
C THR A 287 -2.33 -28.31 28.39
N LYS A 288 -2.50 -27.10 28.92
CA LYS A 288 -1.55 -25.99 28.86
C LYS A 288 -0.16 -26.42 29.29
N ARG A 289 -0.07 -27.27 30.32
CA ARG A 289 1.20 -27.82 30.81
C ARG A 289 1.90 -28.67 29.74
N THR A 290 1.15 -29.53 29.05
CA THR A 290 1.68 -30.35 27.95
C THR A 290 2.21 -29.47 26.82
N MET A 291 1.46 -28.44 26.44
CA MET A 291 1.89 -27.53 25.36
C MET A 291 3.07 -26.64 25.76
N ILE A 292 3.18 -26.23 27.02
CA ILE A 292 4.38 -25.55 27.53
C ILE A 292 5.60 -26.48 27.44
N PHE A 293 5.45 -27.75 27.82
CA PHE A 293 6.54 -28.72 27.72
C PHE A 293 6.96 -28.94 26.27
N PHE A 294 6.00 -29.09 25.36
CA PHE A 294 6.24 -29.18 23.93
C PHE A 294 6.98 -27.93 23.41
N ALA A 295 6.47 -26.72 23.70
CA ALA A 295 7.08 -25.47 23.27
C ALA A 295 8.51 -25.31 23.78
N LYS A 296 8.78 -25.65 25.05
CA LYS A 296 10.14 -25.66 25.61
C LYS A 296 11.05 -26.64 24.87
N GLY A 297 10.59 -27.87 24.62
CA GLY A 297 11.35 -28.85 23.86
C GLY A 297 11.69 -28.38 22.45
N MET A 298 10.75 -27.71 21.78
CA MET A 298 10.97 -27.16 20.45
C MET A 298 11.92 -25.96 20.45
N MET A 299 11.87 -25.08 21.45
CA MET A 299 12.83 -23.98 21.58
C MET A 299 14.25 -24.50 21.79
N ILE A 300 14.42 -25.53 22.62
CA ILE A 300 15.72 -26.17 22.83
C ILE A 300 16.21 -26.79 21.50
N THR A 301 15.35 -27.54 20.83
CA THR A 301 15.72 -28.29 19.62
C THR A 301 16.02 -27.38 18.43
N LEU A 302 15.18 -26.36 18.19
CA LEU A 302 15.26 -25.53 16.99
C LEU A 302 16.11 -24.26 17.16
N LEU A 303 16.21 -23.75 18.40
CA LEU A 303 16.84 -22.45 18.68
C LEU A 303 18.02 -22.54 19.66
N ASP A 304 18.29 -23.72 20.24
CA ASP A 304 19.25 -23.90 21.34
C ASP A 304 19.02 -22.87 22.47
N LEU A 305 17.74 -22.64 22.79
CA LEU A 305 17.31 -21.56 23.68
C LEU A 305 16.38 -22.09 24.78
N GLU A 306 16.74 -21.79 26.03
CA GLU A 306 15.87 -21.96 27.19
C GLU A 306 15.50 -20.60 27.78
N SER A 307 14.23 -20.22 27.71
CA SER A 307 13.77 -18.94 28.28
C SER A 307 12.36 -19.03 28.85
N GLN A 308 12.25 -18.83 30.16
CA GLN A 308 10.96 -18.79 30.83
C GLN A 308 10.16 -17.53 30.47
N SER A 309 10.82 -16.40 30.22
CA SER A 309 10.12 -15.16 29.87
C SER A 309 9.43 -15.24 28.51
N ILE A 310 9.98 -16.01 27.56
CA ILE A 310 9.32 -16.29 26.28
C ILE A 310 8.09 -17.15 26.51
N ILE A 311 8.19 -18.22 27.31
CA ILE A 311 7.04 -19.05 27.67
C ILE A 311 5.95 -18.22 28.35
N ASP A 312 6.32 -17.37 29.30
CA ASP A 312 5.36 -16.50 30.00
C ASP A 312 4.71 -15.48 29.06
N HIS A 313 5.40 -15.04 28.01
CA HIS A 313 4.84 -14.14 27.00
C HIS A 313 3.69 -14.79 26.22
N TYR A 314 3.89 -16.01 25.71
CA TYR A 314 2.89 -16.69 24.90
C TYR A 314 1.81 -17.39 25.74
N PHE A 315 2.17 -17.96 26.88
CA PHE A 315 1.23 -18.73 27.72
C PHE A 315 0.69 -17.95 28.93
N GLY A 316 1.22 -16.78 29.27
CA GLY A 316 0.84 -16.04 30.48
C GLY A 316 -0.44 -15.21 30.36
N GLY A 317 -1.02 -15.09 29.16
CA GLY A 317 -2.26 -14.35 28.93
C GLY A 317 -3.46 -14.92 29.70
N PRO A 318 -4.39 -14.08 30.21
CA PRO A 318 -5.54 -14.54 30.99
C PRO A 318 -6.50 -15.43 30.21
N ASN A 319 -6.42 -15.40 28.87
CA ASN A 319 -7.27 -16.16 27.96
C ASN A 319 -6.61 -17.46 27.46
N VAL A 320 -5.37 -17.75 27.86
CA VAL A 320 -4.66 -18.97 27.42
C VAL A 320 -4.96 -20.10 28.42
N GLY A 321 -6.00 -20.86 28.14
CA GLY A 321 -6.44 -22.02 28.91
C GLY A 321 -5.80 -23.34 28.46
N ASP A 322 -6.39 -24.46 28.88
CA ASP A 322 -6.15 -25.78 28.29
C ASP A 322 -6.80 -25.88 26.91
N GLY A 323 -6.58 -26.97 26.18
CA GLY A 323 -7.21 -27.22 24.88
C GLY A 323 -6.60 -26.39 23.77
N ILE A 324 -7.47 -25.79 22.94
CA ILE A 324 -7.05 -25.18 21.68
C ILE A 324 -6.25 -23.90 21.88
N GLU A 325 -6.54 -23.13 22.93
CA GLU A 325 -5.82 -21.91 23.27
C GLU A 325 -4.35 -22.20 23.61
N ALA A 326 -4.07 -23.35 24.23
CA ALA A 326 -2.71 -23.81 24.48
C ALA A 326 -1.98 -24.23 23.19
N VAL A 327 -2.72 -24.79 22.23
CA VAL A 327 -2.19 -25.16 20.90
C VAL A 327 -1.84 -23.90 20.12
N HIS A 328 -2.73 -22.91 20.06
CA HIS A 328 -2.46 -21.63 19.40
C HIS A 328 -1.28 -20.90 20.04
N ALA A 329 -1.16 -20.89 21.36
CA ALA A 329 -0.01 -20.28 22.03
C ALA A 329 1.33 -20.96 21.66
N ALA A 330 1.35 -22.29 21.53
CA ALA A 330 2.52 -23.01 21.05
C ALA A 330 2.79 -22.75 19.57
N ALA A 331 1.74 -22.67 18.75
CA ALA A 331 1.82 -22.40 17.32
C ALA A 331 2.38 -21.01 17.08
N ASP A 332 1.83 -19.98 17.71
CA ASP A 332 2.29 -18.60 17.60
C ASP A 332 3.78 -18.49 17.94
N LEU A 333 4.23 -19.15 19.01
CA LEU A 333 5.66 -19.19 19.38
C LEU A 333 6.52 -19.83 18.28
N LEU A 334 6.08 -20.97 17.72
CA LEU A 334 6.81 -21.65 16.64
C LEU A 334 6.81 -20.83 15.35
N GLY A 335 5.66 -20.32 14.93
CA GLY A 335 5.51 -19.48 13.75
C GLY A 335 6.34 -18.20 13.83
N ASP A 336 6.29 -17.50 14.96
CA ASP A 336 7.05 -16.29 15.19
C ASP A 336 8.56 -16.55 15.23
N SER A 337 8.99 -17.64 15.86
CA SER A 337 10.42 -17.96 15.94
C SER A 337 11.02 -18.46 14.63
N GLN A 338 10.28 -19.25 13.85
CA GLN A 338 10.78 -19.87 12.62
C GLN A 338 10.60 -18.99 11.38
N LEU A 339 9.51 -18.23 11.30
CA LEU A 339 9.10 -17.53 10.08
C LEU A 339 8.88 -16.04 10.31
N GLY A 340 8.05 -15.67 11.29
CA GLY A 340 7.64 -14.28 11.54
C GLY A 340 8.80 -13.34 11.84
N CYS A 341 9.49 -13.56 12.96
CA CYS A 341 10.60 -12.73 13.40
C CYS A 341 11.79 -12.75 12.42
N PRO A 342 12.20 -13.90 11.85
CA PRO A 342 13.23 -13.94 10.81
C PRO A 342 12.88 -13.13 9.56
N THR A 343 11.64 -13.19 9.08
CA THR A 343 11.18 -12.46 7.88
C THR A 343 11.17 -10.95 8.15
N LEU A 344 10.59 -10.52 9.27
CA LEU A 344 10.60 -9.12 9.70
C LEU A 344 12.03 -8.61 9.94
N GLY A 345 12.88 -9.44 10.53
CA GLY A 345 14.29 -9.14 10.78
C GLY A 345 15.10 -8.94 9.50
N PHE A 346 14.80 -9.73 8.46
CA PHE A 346 15.40 -9.60 7.13
C PHE A 346 14.91 -8.33 6.44
N ALA A 347 13.59 -8.13 6.36
CA ALA A 347 12.96 -6.95 5.76
C ALA A 347 13.50 -5.63 6.35
N ARG A 348 13.60 -5.54 7.68
CA ARG A 348 14.18 -4.37 8.38
C ARG A 348 15.65 -4.11 8.01
N ARG A 349 16.44 -5.15 7.76
CA ARG A 349 17.86 -5.00 7.38
C ARG A 349 18.05 -4.76 5.89
N PHE A 350 17.06 -5.13 5.08
CA PHE A 350 17.02 -4.80 3.67
C PHE A 350 16.74 -3.30 3.47
N LEU A 351 15.85 -2.73 4.30
CA LEU A 351 15.47 -1.31 4.25
C LEU A 351 16.70 -0.37 4.37
N GLY A 352 16.71 0.65 3.52
CA GLY A 352 17.72 1.69 3.40
C GLY A 352 17.27 2.73 2.39
N SER A 353 18.04 3.82 2.23
CA SER A 353 17.64 5.00 1.45
C SER A 353 17.38 4.75 -0.05
N ASP A 354 17.94 3.68 -0.60
CA ASP A 354 17.87 3.30 -2.01
C ASP A 354 17.06 2.01 -2.26
N THR A 355 16.25 1.59 -1.28
CA THR A 355 15.47 0.34 -1.32
C THR A 355 14.05 0.57 -0.82
N THR A 356 13.10 -0.15 -1.42
CA THR A 356 11.70 -0.13 -1.01
C THR A 356 11.30 -1.51 -0.49
N VAL A 357 10.61 -1.54 0.65
CA VAL A 357 10.09 -2.76 1.25
C VAL A 357 8.60 -2.61 1.49
N PHE A 358 7.81 -3.49 0.90
CA PHE A 358 6.40 -3.67 1.19
C PHE A 358 6.22 -4.92 2.04
N MET A 359 5.27 -4.86 2.98
CA MET A 359 4.93 -5.96 3.85
C MET A 359 3.46 -6.31 3.69
N TYR A 360 3.12 -7.60 3.66
CA TYR A 360 1.73 -8.05 3.71
C TYR A 360 1.54 -9.15 4.76
N GLN A 361 0.30 -9.33 5.20
CA GLN A 361 -0.11 -10.49 6.00
C GLN A 361 -1.31 -11.14 5.32
N PHE A 362 -1.23 -12.44 5.03
CA PHE A 362 -2.31 -13.23 4.45
C PHE A 362 -3.19 -13.79 5.57
N SER A 363 -4.46 -13.37 5.60
CA SER A 363 -5.41 -13.70 6.67
C SER A 363 -6.73 -14.28 6.15
N GLN A 364 -6.80 -14.63 4.87
CA GLN A 364 -7.98 -15.27 4.30
C GLN A 364 -8.06 -16.71 4.81
N GLN A 365 -9.16 -17.07 5.48
CA GLN A 365 -9.45 -18.45 5.85
C GLN A 365 -9.99 -19.18 4.62
N PRO A 366 -9.27 -20.15 4.06
CA PRO A 366 -9.72 -20.74 2.81
C PRO A 366 -10.87 -21.71 3.07
N SER A 367 -11.89 -21.67 2.21
CA SER A 367 -13.22 -22.23 2.50
C SER A 367 -13.25 -23.76 2.49
N ARG A 368 -12.33 -24.42 1.77
CA ARG A 368 -12.35 -25.88 1.57
C ARG A 368 -11.02 -26.56 1.81
N ILE A 369 -10.09 -25.91 2.52
CA ILE A 369 -8.91 -26.66 2.98
C ILE A 369 -9.37 -27.58 4.09
N GLY A 370 -9.13 -28.89 3.91
CA GLY A 370 -9.40 -29.93 4.90
C GLY A 370 -8.54 -29.84 6.18
N TRP A 371 -8.18 -28.63 6.60
CA TRP A 371 -7.73 -28.32 7.94
C TRP A 371 -8.89 -28.48 8.93
N PRO A 372 -8.63 -28.92 10.17
CA PRO A 372 -9.60 -28.77 11.25
C PRO A 372 -10.03 -27.31 11.42
N THR A 373 -11.26 -27.07 11.88
CA THR A 373 -11.84 -25.72 12.03
C THR A 373 -11.10 -24.79 12.98
N TRP A 374 -10.16 -25.33 13.78
CA TRP A 374 -9.34 -24.56 14.70
C TRP A 374 -8.08 -23.97 14.05
N VAL A 375 -7.66 -24.47 12.89
CA VAL A 375 -6.47 -23.98 12.17
C VAL A 375 -6.83 -22.67 11.49
N ARG A 376 -6.14 -21.60 11.89
CA ARG A 376 -6.21 -20.27 11.27
C ARG A 376 -5.42 -20.25 9.95
N PRO A 377 -5.46 -19.18 9.13
CA PRO A 377 -4.71 -19.10 7.88
C PRO A 377 -3.22 -19.29 8.14
N THR A 378 -2.69 -20.43 7.69
CA THR A 378 -1.41 -20.97 8.14
C THR A 378 -0.39 -21.09 7.03
N HIS A 379 0.81 -21.55 7.39
CA HIS A 379 1.95 -21.66 6.49
C HIS A 379 1.57 -22.37 5.18
N ALA A 380 1.90 -21.71 4.06
CA ALA A 380 1.67 -22.16 2.70
C ALA A 380 0.21 -22.07 2.18
N ASP A 381 -0.78 -21.68 2.99
CA ASP A 381 -2.16 -21.49 2.50
C ASP A 381 -2.22 -20.43 1.40
N GLU A 382 -1.36 -19.42 1.47
CA GLU A 382 -1.30 -18.31 0.52
C GLU A 382 -0.86 -18.70 -0.90
N ILE A 383 -0.23 -19.87 -1.10
CA ILE A 383 0.29 -20.29 -2.43
C ILE A 383 -0.84 -20.42 -3.45
N ALA A 384 -1.95 -21.04 -3.04
CA ALA A 384 -3.09 -21.30 -3.93
C ALA A 384 -3.73 -19.99 -4.44
N PHE A 385 -3.69 -18.96 -3.61
CA PHE A 385 -4.20 -17.63 -3.92
C PHE A 385 -3.19 -16.83 -4.76
N ALA A 386 -1.90 -16.89 -4.40
CA ALA A 386 -0.82 -16.20 -5.09
C ALA A 386 -0.67 -16.63 -6.56
N LEU A 387 -0.75 -17.93 -6.84
CA LEU A 387 -0.62 -18.49 -8.19
C LEU A 387 -1.96 -18.62 -8.92
N GLY A 388 -3.07 -18.46 -8.19
CA GLY A 388 -4.43 -18.64 -8.70
C GLY A 388 -4.84 -20.10 -8.89
N SER A 389 -4.08 -21.06 -8.36
CA SER A 389 -4.43 -22.48 -8.43
C SER A 389 -5.69 -22.83 -7.62
N VAL A 390 -6.15 -21.96 -6.72
CA VAL A 390 -7.45 -22.10 -6.03
C VAL A 390 -8.61 -22.30 -7.01
N PHE A 391 -8.60 -21.62 -8.17
CA PHE A 391 -9.60 -21.76 -9.24
C PHE A 391 -9.61 -23.12 -9.94
N LYS A 392 -8.56 -23.92 -9.74
CA LYS A 392 -8.41 -25.25 -10.34
C LYS A 392 -8.52 -26.38 -9.33
N LEU A 393 -8.14 -26.10 -8.09
CA LEU A 393 -8.20 -27.08 -7.00
C LEU A 393 -9.64 -27.30 -6.52
N GLU A 394 -10.51 -26.28 -6.66
CA GLU A 394 -11.90 -26.35 -6.23
C GLU A 394 -12.86 -26.31 -7.42
N SER A 395 -13.86 -27.19 -7.42
CA SER A 395 -14.92 -27.18 -8.44
C SER A 395 -15.87 -25.99 -8.30
N ASP A 396 -16.02 -25.46 -7.07
CA ASP A 396 -16.85 -24.30 -6.71
C ASP A 396 -16.11 -23.44 -5.67
N VAL A 397 -15.23 -22.54 -6.13
CA VAL A 397 -14.53 -21.57 -5.27
C VAL A 397 -15.55 -20.62 -4.63
N SER A 398 -15.39 -20.32 -3.34
CA SER A 398 -16.26 -19.33 -2.67
C SER A 398 -16.01 -17.92 -3.22
N GLU A 399 -17.01 -17.04 -3.13
CA GLU A 399 -16.86 -15.66 -3.60
C GLU A 399 -15.74 -14.92 -2.83
N ASP A 400 -15.58 -15.20 -1.54
CA ASP A 400 -14.54 -14.60 -0.71
C ASP A 400 -13.15 -15.11 -1.09
N ASP A 401 -12.99 -16.40 -1.37
CA ASP A 401 -11.71 -16.95 -1.81
C ASP A 401 -11.33 -16.48 -3.22
N ALA A 402 -12.32 -16.38 -4.11
CA ALA A 402 -12.12 -15.83 -5.44
C ALA A 402 -11.62 -14.38 -5.37
N LYS A 403 -12.26 -13.52 -4.57
CA LYS A 403 -11.83 -12.13 -4.36
C LYS A 403 -10.45 -12.04 -3.73
N ALA A 404 -10.17 -12.86 -2.71
CA ALA A 404 -8.86 -12.88 -2.08
C ALA A 404 -7.75 -13.28 -3.07
N ALA A 405 -8.02 -14.26 -3.93
CA ALA A 405 -7.07 -14.71 -4.95
C ALA A 405 -6.87 -13.65 -6.04
N GLU A 406 -7.95 -13.04 -6.53
CA GLU A 406 -7.87 -11.95 -7.50
C GLU A 406 -7.06 -10.76 -6.96
N ASN A 407 -7.34 -10.34 -5.72
CA ASN A 407 -6.60 -9.29 -5.05
C ASN A 407 -5.13 -9.65 -4.88
N PHE A 408 -4.81 -10.88 -4.48
CA PHE A 408 -3.43 -11.26 -4.23
C PHE A 408 -2.60 -11.41 -5.52
N MET A 409 -3.18 -12.02 -6.56
CA MET A 409 -2.58 -12.06 -7.89
C MET A 409 -2.37 -10.64 -8.45
N HIS A 410 -3.32 -9.72 -8.19
CA HIS A 410 -3.18 -8.32 -8.59
C HIS A 410 -2.01 -7.63 -7.89
N ILE A 411 -1.80 -7.86 -6.58
CA ILE A 411 -0.64 -7.35 -5.84
C ILE A 411 0.67 -7.85 -6.46
N ILE A 412 0.78 -9.17 -6.73
CA ILE A 412 1.97 -9.78 -7.34
C ILE A 412 2.23 -9.21 -8.74
N SER A 413 1.18 -9.05 -9.54
CA SER A 413 1.26 -8.47 -10.88
C SER A 413 1.70 -7.00 -10.82
N ALA A 414 1.01 -6.16 -10.06
CA ALA A 414 1.32 -4.73 -9.94
C ALA A 414 2.75 -4.49 -9.44
N PHE A 415 3.19 -5.26 -8.44
CA PHE A 415 4.55 -5.20 -7.95
C PHE A 415 5.55 -5.64 -9.02
N SER A 416 5.24 -6.67 -9.80
CA SER A 416 6.09 -7.14 -10.90
C SER A 416 6.17 -6.17 -12.07
N HIS A 417 5.14 -5.37 -12.32
CA HIS A 417 5.16 -4.31 -13.33
C HIS A 417 5.90 -3.05 -12.85
N THR A 418 5.56 -2.57 -11.65
CA THR A 418 5.89 -1.20 -11.24
C THR A 418 6.92 -1.13 -10.13
N GLY A 419 7.06 -2.20 -9.34
CA GLY A 419 7.83 -2.17 -8.09
C GLY A 419 7.10 -1.52 -6.92
N SER A 420 5.82 -1.14 -7.10
CA SER A 420 4.92 -0.74 -6.04
C SER A 420 3.80 -1.76 -5.86
N SER A 421 3.35 -1.94 -4.61
CA SER A 421 2.09 -2.61 -4.31
C SER A 421 0.88 -1.67 -4.33
N ASP A 422 1.11 -0.35 -4.50
CA ASP A 422 0.08 0.66 -4.72
C ASP A 422 -0.49 0.51 -6.15
N ALA A 423 -1.19 -0.58 -6.38
CA ALA A 423 -2.02 -0.74 -7.53
C ALA A 423 -3.30 0.09 -7.31
N THR A 424 -3.62 0.97 -8.26
CA THR A 424 -4.94 1.62 -8.29
C THR A 424 -6.01 0.56 -8.47
N SER A 425 -6.86 0.37 -7.47
CA SER A 425 -7.96 -0.61 -7.47
C SER A 425 -9.29 0.09 -7.20
N GLU A 426 -10.39 -0.50 -7.69
CA GLU A 426 -11.75 -0.10 -7.28
C GLU A 426 -12.07 -0.57 -5.85
N ASP A 427 -11.40 -1.63 -5.38
CA ASP A 427 -11.38 -2.02 -3.97
C ASP A 427 -10.44 -1.08 -3.20
N CYS A 428 -10.94 0.11 -2.90
CA CYS A 428 -10.16 1.19 -2.31
C CYS A 428 -10.82 1.84 -1.08
N LEU A 429 -11.97 1.35 -0.63
CA LEU A 429 -12.73 1.92 0.50
C LEU A 429 -12.13 1.51 1.86
N PHE A 430 -10.88 1.88 2.07
CA PHE A 430 -10.11 1.67 3.29
C PHE A 430 -9.96 2.98 4.07
N LEU A 431 -9.64 2.84 5.36
CA LEU A 431 -9.22 3.94 6.22
C LEU A 431 -7.99 3.51 7.02
N ASN A 432 -7.12 4.45 7.36
CA ASN A 432 -6.00 4.21 8.27
C ASN A 432 -6.34 4.79 9.64
N VAL A 433 -6.08 4.06 10.72
CA VAL A 433 -6.20 4.57 12.10
C VAL A 433 -4.82 4.65 12.73
N ILE A 434 -4.40 5.86 13.06
CA ILE A 434 -3.12 6.13 13.71
C ILE A 434 -3.39 6.60 15.13
N ALA A 435 -2.97 5.79 16.10
CA ALA A 435 -3.15 6.09 17.51
C ALA A 435 -1.80 6.09 18.24
N PRO A 436 -1.48 7.13 19.03
CA PRO A 436 -0.28 7.14 19.86
C PRO A 436 -0.33 6.04 20.91
N ILE A 437 0.78 5.30 21.08
CA ILE A 437 0.92 4.25 22.10
C ILE A 437 0.73 4.84 23.50
N GLN A 438 -0.08 4.18 24.33
CA GLN A 438 -0.39 4.64 25.67
C GLN A 438 -0.01 3.60 26.72
N LYS A 439 0.64 4.03 27.81
CA LYS A 439 0.88 3.17 28.98
C LYS A 439 -0.41 2.86 29.75
N LYS A 440 -1.40 3.76 29.69
CA LYS A 440 -2.73 3.61 30.29
C LYS A 440 -3.78 4.04 29.26
N PRO A 441 -4.84 3.26 29.01
CA PRO A 441 -5.86 3.63 28.03
C PRO A 441 -6.61 4.90 28.46
N ARG A 442 -6.46 6.00 27.70
CA ARG A 442 -7.26 7.23 27.84
C ARG A 442 -7.88 7.58 26.50
N LEU A 443 -9.16 7.98 26.51
CA LEU A 443 -9.82 8.50 25.31
C LEU A 443 -9.22 9.87 24.92
N LYS A 444 -8.75 9.96 23.67
CA LYS A 444 -8.18 11.15 23.04
C LYS A 444 -9.14 11.71 21.98
N PRO A 445 -9.15 13.01 21.67
CA PRO A 445 -9.96 13.51 20.54
C PRO A 445 -9.50 12.84 19.24
N VAL A 446 -10.44 12.72 18.31
CA VAL A 446 -10.23 12.06 17.02
C VAL A 446 -10.23 13.12 15.93
N ILE A 447 -9.24 13.09 15.03
CA ILE A 447 -9.24 13.88 13.81
C ILE A 447 -9.53 12.92 12.66
N VAL A 448 -10.59 13.18 11.90
CA VAL A 448 -10.86 12.47 10.64
C VAL A 448 -10.40 13.37 9.51
N TYR A 449 -9.37 12.95 8.78
CA TYR A 449 -8.77 13.68 7.67
C TYR A 449 -9.30 13.18 6.33
N ILE A 450 -9.89 14.08 5.54
CA ILE A 450 -10.33 13.85 4.17
C ILE A 450 -9.31 14.53 3.24
N HIS A 451 -8.65 13.75 2.40
CA HIS A 451 -7.63 14.27 1.49
C HIS A 451 -8.22 15.10 0.34
N GLY A 452 -7.41 16.05 -0.15
CA GLY A 452 -7.70 16.86 -1.33
C GLY A 452 -7.39 16.14 -2.65
N GLY A 453 -7.26 16.93 -3.71
CA GLY A 453 -6.94 16.46 -5.07
C GLY A 453 -8.10 16.59 -6.07
N ALA A 454 -8.79 17.73 -6.04
CA ALA A 454 -9.81 18.14 -7.01
C ALA A 454 -10.96 17.12 -7.24
N PHE A 455 -11.20 16.22 -6.28
CA PHE A 455 -12.11 15.07 -6.41
C PHE A 455 -11.72 14.04 -7.48
N SER A 456 -10.55 14.15 -8.10
CA SER A 456 -10.12 13.32 -9.24
C SER A 456 -8.88 12.49 -8.95
N HIS A 457 -8.06 12.94 -8.01
CA HIS A 457 -6.78 12.30 -7.64
C HIS A 457 -6.54 12.43 -6.13
N GLY A 458 -5.62 11.62 -5.61
CA GLY A 458 -5.29 11.55 -4.18
C GLY A 458 -5.43 10.13 -3.64
N GLY A 459 -4.77 9.85 -2.52
CA GLY A 459 -4.80 8.54 -1.88
C GLY A 459 -4.12 8.55 -0.52
N ILE A 460 -4.67 7.79 0.42
CA ILE A 460 -4.22 7.80 1.82
C ILE A 460 -2.86 7.09 2.06
N SER A 461 -2.26 6.49 1.03
CA SER A 461 -0.91 5.90 1.08
C SER A 461 0.21 6.90 0.70
N LEU A 462 -0.14 8.09 0.19
CA LEU A 462 0.87 9.10 -0.17
C LEU A 462 1.58 9.63 1.09
N LYS A 463 2.92 9.65 1.07
CA LYS A 463 3.75 10.10 2.20
C LYS A 463 3.42 11.50 2.72
N ILE A 464 2.98 12.40 1.84
CA ILE A 464 2.57 13.76 2.23
C ILE A 464 1.37 13.76 3.20
N PHE A 465 0.57 12.70 3.18
CA PHE A 465 -0.56 12.47 4.08
C PHE A 465 -0.23 11.52 5.25
N ASP A 466 1.05 11.25 5.52
CA ASP A 466 1.45 10.58 6.76
C ASP A 466 1.14 11.48 7.96
N VAL A 467 0.25 11.01 8.83
CA VAL A 467 -0.25 11.73 10.01
C VAL A 467 0.35 11.24 11.32
N SER A 468 1.39 10.40 11.27
CA SER A 468 2.04 9.82 12.44
C SER A 468 2.52 10.89 13.43
N GLU A 469 3.13 11.95 12.90
CA GLU A 469 3.65 13.04 13.72
C GLU A 469 2.54 13.90 14.32
N LEU A 470 1.47 14.17 13.57
CA LEU A 470 0.29 14.83 14.12
C LEU A 470 -0.34 14.01 15.26
N ALA A 471 -0.48 12.69 15.09
CA ALA A 471 -1.06 11.81 16.11
C ALA A 471 -0.21 11.77 17.39
N VAL A 472 1.11 11.61 17.25
CA VAL A 472 2.05 11.50 18.38
C VAL A 472 2.24 12.83 19.09
N ARG A 473 2.59 13.89 18.36
CA ARG A 473 2.88 15.21 18.95
C ARG A 473 1.63 15.97 19.37
N GLY A 474 0.52 15.76 18.68
CA GLY A 474 -0.78 16.37 18.99
C GLY A 474 -1.55 15.68 20.12
N ASP A 475 -1.11 14.50 20.57
CA ASP A 475 -1.84 13.66 21.52
C ASP A 475 -3.30 13.39 21.08
N VAL A 476 -3.47 13.00 19.81
CA VAL A 476 -4.77 12.76 19.16
C VAL A 476 -4.77 11.42 18.43
N VAL A 477 -5.95 10.84 18.21
CA VAL A 477 -6.12 9.74 17.24
C VAL A 477 -6.41 10.36 15.89
N VAL A 478 -5.73 9.93 14.83
CA VAL A 478 -5.99 10.43 13.46
C VAL A 478 -6.49 9.28 12.60
N VAL A 479 -7.56 9.53 11.86
CA VAL A 479 -8.12 8.61 10.87
C VAL A 479 -8.03 9.26 9.51
N THR A 480 -7.33 8.65 8.55
CA THR A 480 -7.35 9.10 7.15
C THR A 480 -8.32 8.24 6.35
N VAL A 481 -9.12 8.88 5.49
CA VAL A 481 -10.22 8.22 4.77
C VAL A 481 -9.95 8.24 3.27
N ALA A 482 -9.93 7.05 2.65
CA ALA A 482 -10.04 6.93 1.19
C ALA A 482 -11.50 7.01 0.77
N TYR A 483 -11.75 7.59 -0.41
CA TYR A 483 -13.07 7.69 -1.00
C TYR A 483 -12.96 7.64 -2.53
N ARG A 484 -14.02 7.22 -3.21
CA ARG A 484 -14.01 7.16 -4.68
C ARG A 484 -13.91 8.55 -5.30
N LEU A 485 -13.13 8.64 -6.38
CA LEU A 485 -12.81 9.86 -7.10
C LEU A 485 -13.31 9.82 -8.55
N GLY A 486 -13.33 10.97 -9.21
CA GLY A 486 -13.68 11.14 -10.61
C GLY A 486 -15.03 10.47 -10.96
N PRO A 487 -15.14 9.78 -12.11
CA PRO A 487 -16.39 9.12 -12.49
C PRO A 487 -16.80 7.99 -11.52
N PHE A 488 -15.85 7.34 -10.84
CA PHE A 488 -16.18 6.27 -9.88
C PHE A 488 -16.90 6.82 -8.63
N GLY A 489 -16.58 8.05 -8.23
CA GLY A 489 -17.16 8.70 -7.06
C GLY A 489 -18.35 9.61 -7.37
N PHE A 490 -18.39 10.23 -8.55
CA PHE A 490 -19.26 11.39 -8.80
C PHE A 490 -20.07 11.31 -10.11
N LEU A 491 -20.11 10.16 -10.79
CA LEU A 491 -20.98 9.96 -11.95
C LEU A 491 -22.47 10.13 -11.59
N TYR A 492 -23.15 10.99 -12.33
CA TYR A 492 -24.59 11.24 -12.19
C TYR A 492 -25.30 11.10 -13.54
N MET A 493 -26.33 10.25 -13.59
CA MET A 493 -27.16 10.07 -14.79
C MET A 493 -28.67 10.17 -14.49
N ASP A 494 -29.04 10.74 -13.34
CA ASP A 494 -30.44 10.90 -12.93
C ASP A 494 -31.23 9.57 -12.97
N ILE A 495 -30.57 8.51 -12.49
CA ILE A 495 -31.10 7.16 -12.27
C ILE A 495 -30.54 6.61 -10.96
N GLU A 496 -31.16 5.55 -10.43
CA GLU A 496 -30.80 4.97 -9.14
C GLU A 496 -29.39 4.36 -9.15
N GLU A 497 -28.97 3.79 -10.28
CA GLU A 497 -27.68 3.12 -10.44
C GLU A 497 -26.49 4.09 -10.58
N ALA A 498 -26.75 5.36 -10.85
CA ALA A 498 -25.77 6.45 -10.97
C ALA A 498 -26.35 7.75 -10.36
N PRO A 499 -26.51 7.82 -9.03
CA PRO A 499 -27.18 8.90 -8.34
C PRO A 499 -26.27 10.11 -8.05
N GLY A 500 -24.98 10.05 -8.41
CA GLY A 500 -23.97 11.03 -8.02
C GLY A 500 -23.55 10.90 -6.55
N ASN A 501 -22.49 11.62 -6.17
CA ASN A 501 -22.03 11.77 -4.78
C ASN A 501 -21.67 10.49 -4.02
N MET A 502 -21.36 9.39 -4.72
CA MET A 502 -20.91 8.17 -4.07
C MET A 502 -19.61 8.38 -3.27
N GLY A 503 -18.70 9.25 -3.74
CA GLY A 503 -17.52 9.65 -2.97
C GLY A 503 -17.84 10.34 -1.64
N LEU A 504 -18.90 11.17 -1.57
CA LEU A 504 -19.37 11.75 -0.30
C LEU A 504 -20.04 10.69 0.60
N ASN A 505 -20.75 9.73 0.00
CA ASN A 505 -21.34 8.62 0.73
C ASN A 505 -20.26 7.71 1.34
N ASP A 506 -19.12 7.51 0.66
CA ASP A 506 -17.96 6.79 1.19
C ASP A 506 -17.41 7.48 2.44
N GLN A 507 -17.22 8.80 2.37
CA GLN A 507 -16.81 9.62 3.52
C GLN A 507 -17.83 9.56 4.66
N LEU A 508 -19.13 9.61 4.35
CA LEU A 508 -20.21 9.46 5.34
C LEU A 508 -20.16 8.09 6.04
N LEU A 509 -19.92 7.02 5.29
CA LEU A 509 -19.77 5.67 5.81
C LEU A 509 -18.56 5.58 6.74
N ALA A 510 -17.41 6.14 6.34
CA ALA A 510 -16.22 6.22 7.18
C ALA A 510 -16.48 6.99 8.48
N LEU A 511 -17.18 8.13 8.42
CA LEU A 511 -17.55 8.90 9.61
C LEU A 511 -18.44 8.10 10.57
N ARG A 512 -19.41 7.33 10.04
CA ARG A 512 -20.23 6.41 10.86
C ARG A 512 -19.39 5.31 11.49
N TRP A 513 -18.47 4.74 10.72
CA TRP A 513 -17.53 3.73 11.22
C TRP A 513 -16.67 4.29 12.35
N VAL A 514 -16.09 5.49 12.18
CA VAL A 514 -15.28 6.14 13.22
C VAL A 514 -16.12 6.41 14.47
N LYS A 515 -17.34 6.94 14.32
CA LYS A 515 -18.25 7.20 15.45
C LYS A 515 -18.55 5.91 16.23
N ALA A 516 -18.70 4.78 15.55
CA ALA A 516 -18.97 3.48 16.17
C ALA A 516 -17.72 2.84 16.80
N ASN A 517 -16.55 2.99 16.19
CA ASN A 517 -15.35 2.18 16.52
C ASN A 517 -14.22 2.95 17.19
N ALA A 518 -14.25 4.29 17.25
CA ALA A 518 -13.14 5.11 17.76
C ALA A 518 -12.62 4.66 19.14
N ARG A 519 -13.51 4.19 20.03
CA ARG A 519 -13.12 3.76 21.39
C ARG A 519 -12.13 2.60 21.40
N VAL A 520 -12.21 1.70 20.41
CA VAL A 520 -11.28 0.55 20.25
C VAL A 520 -9.83 1.04 20.15
N PHE A 521 -9.64 2.19 19.49
CA PHE A 521 -8.34 2.81 19.26
C PHE A 521 -8.02 3.93 20.25
N CYS A 522 -8.68 3.92 21.42
CA CYS A 522 -8.59 4.97 22.43
C CYS A 522 -9.01 6.38 21.93
N GLY A 523 -9.85 6.45 20.89
CA GLY A 523 -10.45 7.67 20.39
C GLY A 523 -11.78 7.99 21.07
N ASN A 524 -12.04 9.26 21.34
CA ASN A 524 -13.28 9.75 21.92
C ASN A 524 -14.32 10.03 20.82
N PRO A 525 -15.39 9.21 20.69
CA PRO A 525 -16.40 9.41 19.67
C PRO A 525 -17.22 10.70 19.85
N GLU A 526 -17.16 11.35 21.01
CA GLU A 526 -17.83 12.64 21.28
C GLU A 526 -16.96 13.86 20.99
N ALA A 527 -15.70 13.64 20.62
CA ALA A 527 -14.72 14.70 20.32
C ALA A 527 -14.04 14.44 18.96
N ILE A 528 -14.86 14.21 17.94
CA ILE A 528 -14.41 14.07 16.55
C ILE A 528 -14.32 15.46 15.89
N THR A 529 -13.16 15.77 15.33
CA THR A 529 -12.90 16.91 14.46
C THR A 529 -12.79 16.42 13.02
N LEU A 530 -13.60 16.95 12.12
CA LEU A 530 -13.48 16.68 10.69
C LEU A 530 -12.52 17.70 10.06
N MET A 531 -11.49 17.23 9.37
CA MET A 531 -10.43 18.06 8.79
C MET A 531 -10.24 17.70 7.32
N GLY A 532 -9.96 18.69 6.48
CA GLY A 532 -9.60 18.44 5.09
C GLY A 532 -8.95 19.65 4.44
N GLN A 533 -8.25 19.38 3.33
CA GLN A 533 -7.59 20.38 2.51
C GLN A 533 -8.13 20.33 1.06
N SER A 534 -8.24 21.47 0.37
CA SER A 534 -8.74 21.55 -1.01
C SER A 534 -10.13 20.90 -1.19
N SER A 535 -10.31 19.96 -2.13
CA SER A 535 -11.55 19.17 -2.27
C SER A 535 -11.96 18.40 -1.00
N GLY A 536 -11.00 18.02 -0.16
CA GLY A 536 -11.26 17.48 1.16
C GLY A 536 -11.88 18.53 2.10
N SER A 537 -11.38 19.77 2.08
CA SER A 537 -11.98 20.90 2.80
C SER A 537 -13.38 21.24 2.28
N MET A 538 -13.60 21.17 0.96
CA MET A 538 -14.93 21.31 0.35
C MET A 538 -15.88 20.24 0.87
N SER A 539 -15.42 18.99 0.96
CA SER A 539 -16.17 17.87 1.55
C SER A 539 -16.53 18.13 3.01
N VAL A 540 -15.60 18.65 3.82
CA VAL A 540 -15.88 19.09 5.21
C VAL A 540 -17.00 20.12 5.23
N GLY A 541 -16.93 21.12 4.35
CA GLY A 541 -17.97 22.14 4.19
C GLY A 541 -19.35 21.55 3.84
N LEU A 542 -19.41 20.56 2.94
CA LEU A 542 -20.64 19.86 2.59
C LEU A 542 -21.18 19.04 3.79
N HIS A 543 -20.31 18.29 4.46
CA HIS A 543 -20.68 17.53 5.67
C HIS A 543 -21.16 18.41 6.82
N LEU A 544 -20.72 19.67 6.92
CA LEU A 544 -21.26 20.63 7.89
C LEU A 544 -22.74 20.94 7.68
N MET A 545 -23.19 20.95 6.42
CA MET A 545 -24.56 21.27 6.03
C MET A 545 -25.43 20.02 5.82
N TRP A 546 -24.80 18.86 5.60
CA TRP A 546 -25.50 17.64 5.23
C TRP A 546 -26.20 16.98 6.41
N ARG A 547 -27.54 16.93 6.36
CA ARG A 547 -28.37 16.36 7.44
C ARG A 547 -27.96 14.94 7.86
N GLN A 548 -27.47 14.14 6.92
CA GLN A 548 -27.10 12.73 7.17
C GLN A 548 -25.83 12.60 8.01
N SER A 549 -25.03 13.66 8.12
CA SER A 549 -23.83 13.72 8.96
C SER A 549 -24.09 14.23 10.38
N LYS A 550 -25.35 14.50 10.74
CA LYS A 550 -25.73 15.01 12.06
C LYS A 550 -25.26 14.09 13.19
N GLY A 551 -24.53 14.65 14.15
CA GLY A 551 -24.02 13.95 15.33
C GLY A 551 -22.77 13.09 15.11
N LEU A 552 -22.20 13.08 13.89
CA LEU A 552 -21.00 12.27 13.60
C LEU A 552 -19.69 12.98 13.98
N PHE A 553 -19.69 14.30 14.03
CA PHE A 553 -18.52 15.09 14.44
C PHE A 553 -18.96 16.36 15.18
N ARG A 554 -18.00 17.01 15.84
CA ARG A 554 -18.23 18.17 16.72
C ARG A 554 -17.61 19.46 16.18
N ARG A 555 -16.43 19.35 15.57
CA ARG A 555 -15.62 20.48 15.09
C ARG A 555 -15.20 20.26 13.66
N ALA A 556 -14.88 21.34 12.97
CA ALA A 556 -14.40 21.30 11.59
C ALA A 556 -13.13 22.14 11.41
N ILE A 557 -12.21 21.62 10.59
CA ILE A 557 -11.03 22.33 10.09
C ILE A 557 -11.10 22.32 8.56
N MET A 558 -11.11 23.51 7.96
CA MET A 558 -11.18 23.72 6.52
C MET A 558 -9.95 24.46 6.03
N GLN A 559 -9.13 23.80 5.21
CA GLN A 559 -7.89 24.34 4.68
C GLN A 559 -8.00 24.55 3.18
N SER A 560 -7.94 25.81 2.74
CA SER A 560 -7.76 26.16 1.34
C SER A 560 -8.84 25.57 0.40
N GLY A 561 -10.11 25.49 0.83
CA GLY A 561 -11.19 24.95 -0.02
C GLY A 561 -12.59 25.08 0.58
N SER A 562 -13.54 25.59 -0.22
CA SER A 562 -14.92 25.86 0.20
C SER A 562 -15.93 25.31 -0.80
N PRO A 563 -17.06 24.73 -0.35
CA PRO A 563 -18.12 24.30 -1.24
C PRO A 563 -18.87 25.46 -1.90
N LEU A 564 -18.57 26.72 -1.53
CA LEU A 564 -19.06 27.92 -2.21
C LEU A 564 -18.17 28.34 -3.39
N SER A 565 -17.13 27.57 -3.69
CA SER A 565 -16.26 27.82 -4.84
C SER A 565 -16.97 27.42 -6.14
N PRO A 566 -16.85 28.21 -7.22
CA PRO A 566 -17.52 27.95 -8.48
C PRO A 566 -17.07 26.67 -9.19
N VAL A 567 -15.87 26.18 -8.87
CA VAL A 567 -15.22 25.03 -9.51
C VAL A 567 -15.32 23.75 -8.66
N ALA A 568 -16.12 23.77 -7.60
CA ALA A 568 -16.13 22.74 -6.55
C ALA A 568 -17.33 21.79 -6.60
N ILE A 569 -18.36 22.12 -7.37
CA ILE A 569 -19.65 21.40 -7.40
C ILE A 569 -20.28 21.49 -8.79
N SER A 570 -21.26 20.64 -9.04
CA SER A 570 -21.99 20.59 -10.31
C SER A 570 -23.49 20.62 -10.07
N THR A 571 -24.23 21.29 -10.93
CA THR A 571 -25.68 21.10 -11.02
C THR A 571 -25.99 19.71 -11.60
N LYS A 572 -27.21 19.21 -11.37
CA LYS A 572 -27.68 17.95 -11.96
C LYS A 572 -27.57 17.93 -13.49
N ALA A 573 -27.84 19.06 -14.15
CA ALA A 573 -27.77 19.16 -15.61
C ALA A 573 -26.33 19.04 -16.14
N GLU A 574 -25.38 19.76 -15.54
CA GLU A 574 -23.98 19.70 -15.93
C GLU A 574 -23.36 18.33 -15.68
N ALA A 575 -23.70 17.72 -14.55
CA ALA A 575 -23.19 16.39 -14.19
C ALA A 575 -23.74 15.29 -15.14
N ALA A 576 -25.03 15.36 -15.48
CA ALA A 576 -25.63 14.45 -16.46
C ALA A 576 -25.04 14.63 -17.86
N HIS A 577 -24.80 15.88 -18.28
CA HIS A 577 -24.15 16.16 -19.56
C HIS A 577 -22.74 15.55 -19.62
N ARG A 578 -21.93 15.72 -18.58
CA ARG A 578 -20.59 15.11 -18.48
C ARG A 578 -20.62 13.59 -18.52
N ALA A 579 -21.55 12.97 -17.80
CA ALA A 579 -21.73 11.52 -17.82
C ALA A 579 -22.06 11.01 -19.24
N MET A 580 -22.91 11.72 -19.99
CA MET A 580 -23.24 11.34 -21.37
C MET A 580 -22.02 11.43 -22.31
N LEU A 581 -21.19 12.47 -22.16
CA LEU A 581 -19.95 12.59 -22.95
C LEU A 581 -18.99 11.42 -22.70
N LEU A 582 -18.81 11.02 -21.43
CA LEU A 582 -18.00 9.84 -21.08
C LEU A 582 -18.56 8.56 -21.71
N THR A 583 -19.89 8.38 -21.70
CA THR A 583 -20.51 7.19 -22.32
C THR A 583 -20.26 7.13 -23.82
N SER A 584 -20.35 8.26 -24.53
CA SER A 584 -20.09 8.31 -25.98
C SER A 584 -18.64 7.95 -26.29
N HIS A 585 -17.68 8.49 -25.52
CA HIS A 585 -16.25 8.23 -25.74
C HIS A 585 -15.86 6.76 -25.54
N LEU A 586 -16.60 6.04 -24.68
CA LEU A 586 -16.39 4.61 -24.40
C LEU A 586 -17.26 3.67 -25.26
N GLY A 587 -18.05 4.20 -26.20
CA GLY A 587 -19.01 3.43 -27.01
C GLY A 587 -20.15 2.81 -26.19
N CYS A 588 -20.46 3.45 -25.06
CA CYS A 588 -21.52 3.08 -24.13
C CYS A 588 -22.76 3.97 -24.24
N ASP A 589 -22.77 4.90 -25.20
CA ASP A 589 -23.96 5.69 -25.50
C ASP A 589 -25.07 4.78 -26.03
N ARG A 590 -26.28 5.02 -25.54
CA ARG A 590 -27.50 4.36 -25.99
C ARG A 590 -28.49 5.45 -26.32
N ASP A 591 -29.10 5.33 -27.49
CA ASP A 591 -29.98 6.37 -28.01
C ASP A 591 -31.28 6.40 -27.17
N GLY A 592 -31.45 7.46 -26.38
CA GLY A 592 -32.69 7.66 -25.62
C GLY A 592 -32.56 8.57 -24.41
N SER A 593 -33.39 9.62 -24.38
CA SER A 593 -33.72 10.42 -23.20
C SER A 593 -34.44 9.65 -22.07
N ARG A 594 -34.58 8.31 -22.20
CA ARG A 594 -35.34 7.43 -21.31
C ARG A 594 -34.44 6.78 -20.27
N LYS A 595 -34.94 6.61 -19.04
CA LYS A 595 -34.22 5.95 -17.92
C LYS A 595 -33.62 4.59 -18.27
N LEU A 596 -34.31 3.79 -19.09
CA LEU A 596 -33.84 2.47 -19.53
C LEU A 596 -32.53 2.55 -20.33
N ALA A 597 -32.41 3.51 -21.26
CA ALA A 597 -31.19 3.70 -22.05
C ALA A 597 -30.01 4.10 -21.16
N ARG A 598 -30.25 4.95 -20.15
CA ARG A 598 -29.22 5.34 -19.16
C ARG A 598 -28.77 4.15 -18.30
N ALA A 599 -29.68 3.27 -17.90
CA ALA A 599 -29.35 2.05 -17.16
C ALA A 599 -28.51 1.07 -18.00
N GLU A 600 -28.75 1.00 -19.32
CA GLU A 600 -27.91 0.24 -20.26
C GLU A 600 -26.52 0.86 -20.42
N SER A 601 -26.42 2.19 -20.50
CA SER A 601 -25.14 2.90 -20.53
C SER A 601 -24.32 2.62 -19.25
N VAL A 602 -24.94 2.64 -18.07
CA VAL A 602 -24.26 2.27 -16.81
C VAL A 602 -23.82 0.81 -16.82
N ARG A 603 -24.64 -0.12 -17.30
CA ARG A 603 -24.23 -1.54 -17.47
C ARG A 603 -23.02 -1.68 -18.40
N CYS A 604 -22.98 -0.92 -19.49
CA CYS A 604 -21.83 -0.89 -20.38
C CYS A 604 -20.59 -0.31 -19.67
N LEU A 605 -20.70 0.81 -18.95
CA LEU A 605 -19.59 1.40 -18.21
C LEU A 605 -18.99 0.41 -17.19
N ARG A 606 -19.84 -0.33 -16.45
CA ARG A 606 -19.40 -1.36 -15.50
C ARG A 606 -18.69 -2.55 -16.17
N SER A 607 -18.82 -2.74 -17.47
CA SER A 607 -18.08 -3.76 -18.23
C SER A 607 -16.71 -3.28 -18.74
N LYS A 608 -16.41 -1.98 -18.61
CA LYS A 608 -15.11 -1.42 -19.01
C LYS A 608 -14.10 -1.56 -17.87
N SER A 609 -12.82 -1.71 -18.22
CA SER A 609 -11.76 -1.67 -17.23
C SER A 609 -11.60 -0.27 -16.63
N PRO A 610 -11.18 -0.14 -15.37
CA PRO A 610 -10.92 1.16 -14.75
C PRO A 610 -9.93 2.02 -15.55
N ALA A 611 -8.88 1.40 -16.10
CA ALA A 611 -7.89 2.07 -16.94
C ALA A 611 -8.50 2.69 -18.20
N ALA A 612 -9.46 2.01 -18.83
CA ALA A 612 -10.15 2.55 -20.01
C ALA A 612 -11.02 3.77 -19.65
N ILE A 613 -11.71 3.72 -18.52
CA ILE A 613 -12.52 4.85 -18.01
C ILE A 613 -11.61 6.05 -17.71
N LEU A 614 -10.52 5.83 -16.96
CA LEU A 614 -9.56 6.90 -16.61
C LEU A 614 -8.92 7.53 -17.84
N LYS A 615 -8.56 6.73 -18.85
CA LYS A 615 -8.02 7.22 -20.12
C LYS A 615 -9.05 8.11 -20.84
N ALA A 616 -10.30 7.65 -20.94
CA ALA A 616 -11.38 8.42 -21.55
C ALA A 616 -11.62 9.75 -20.81
N THR A 617 -11.63 9.73 -19.48
CA THR A 617 -11.75 10.94 -18.66
C THR A 617 -10.58 11.91 -18.90
N SER A 618 -9.34 11.42 -18.99
CA SER A 618 -8.16 12.24 -19.25
C SER A 618 -8.19 12.92 -20.64
N GLU A 619 -8.60 12.20 -21.68
CA GLU A 619 -8.75 12.72 -23.05
C GLU A 619 -9.87 13.78 -23.15
N PHE A 620 -10.87 13.69 -22.30
CA PHE A 620 -11.94 14.68 -22.17
C PHE A 620 -11.43 15.93 -21.43
N ASN A 621 -10.71 15.78 -20.31
CA ASN A 621 -10.15 16.89 -19.53
C ASN A 621 -9.15 17.72 -20.35
N SER A 622 -8.33 17.08 -21.19
CA SER A 622 -7.34 17.76 -22.04
C SER A 622 -7.97 18.66 -23.11
N LYS A 623 -9.28 18.52 -23.37
CA LYS A 623 -10.06 19.39 -24.27
C LYS A 623 -10.75 20.56 -23.55
N GLY A 624 -10.41 20.80 -22.28
CA GLY A 624 -10.93 21.92 -21.50
C GLY A 624 -12.31 21.68 -20.88
N LEU A 625 -12.72 20.42 -20.73
CA LEU A 625 -13.95 20.06 -20.05
C LEU A 625 -13.65 19.72 -18.57
N ASP A 626 -14.54 20.14 -17.67
CA ASP A 626 -14.39 19.96 -16.22
C ASP A 626 -14.60 18.52 -15.77
N ASP A 627 -13.82 18.07 -14.78
CA ASP A 627 -13.88 16.70 -14.23
C ASP A 627 -15.18 16.40 -13.46
N PHE A 628 -15.32 15.23 -12.85
CA PHE A 628 -16.51 14.82 -12.10
C PHE A 628 -16.47 15.32 -10.64
N PHE A 629 -17.35 16.26 -10.31
CA PHE A 629 -17.44 16.89 -8.98
C PHE A 629 -18.73 16.52 -8.23
N PRO A 630 -18.83 16.80 -6.93
CA PRO A 630 -20.07 16.66 -6.18
C PRO A 630 -21.26 17.34 -6.85
N VAL A 631 -22.38 16.64 -6.94
CA VAL A 631 -23.63 17.11 -7.54
C VAL A 631 -24.52 17.72 -6.46
N ILE A 632 -24.94 18.96 -6.66
CA ILE A 632 -25.90 19.64 -5.79
C ILE A 632 -27.27 19.74 -6.46
N GLU A 633 -28.32 19.77 -5.63
CA GLU A 633 -29.70 19.84 -6.13
C GLU A 633 -30.11 21.24 -6.60
N THR A 634 -29.45 22.27 -6.09
CA THR A 634 -29.81 23.69 -6.27
C THR A 634 -28.64 24.49 -6.85
N SER A 635 -28.68 25.83 -6.75
CA SER A 635 -27.56 26.71 -7.11
C SER A 635 -26.61 26.98 -5.93
N LEU A 636 -25.44 27.55 -6.22
CA LEU A 636 -24.49 28.07 -5.22
C LEU A 636 -25.13 29.08 -4.26
N ALA A 637 -25.98 29.97 -4.77
CA ALA A 637 -26.71 30.95 -3.94
C ALA A 637 -27.67 30.26 -2.95
N ALA A 638 -28.34 29.20 -3.38
CA ALA A 638 -29.20 28.40 -2.50
C ALA A 638 -28.39 27.61 -1.46
N LEU A 639 -27.18 27.16 -1.81
CA LEU A 639 -26.25 26.52 -0.88
C LEU A 639 -25.77 27.51 0.20
N GLU A 640 -25.35 28.73 -0.19
CA GLU A 640 -24.99 29.80 0.75
C GLU A 640 -26.17 30.17 1.67
N ALA A 641 -27.38 30.27 1.12
CA ALA A 641 -28.60 30.52 1.91
C ALA A 641 -28.89 29.38 2.89
N SER A 642 -28.61 28.14 2.51
CA SER A 642 -28.78 26.96 3.38
C SER A 642 -27.78 26.96 4.54
N LEU A 643 -26.52 27.33 4.29
CA LEU A 643 -25.50 27.51 5.32
C LEU A 643 -25.93 28.48 6.42
N ARG A 644 -26.59 29.58 6.05
CA ARG A 644 -27.06 30.61 6.99
C ARG A 644 -28.28 30.17 7.80
N ARG A 645 -29.18 29.38 7.20
CA ARG A 645 -30.48 29.01 7.79
C ARG A 645 -30.46 27.70 8.57
N ASN A 646 -29.67 26.73 8.13
CA ASN A 646 -29.71 25.38 8.68
C ASN A 646 -28.96 25.28 10.00
N GLU A 647 -29.37 24.35 10.86
CA GLU A 647 -28.52 23.87 11.95
C GLU A 647 -27.30 23.15 11.33
N LEU A 648 -26.10 23.50 11.78
CA LEU A 648 -24.84 22.95 11.25
C LEU A 648 -24.31 21.85 12.17
N ASN A 649 -23.61 20.89 11.57
CA ASN A 649 -23.12 19.70 12.28
C ASN A 649 -21.89 19.98 13.16
N ALA A 650 -21.28 21.18 13.09
CA ALA A 650 -20.26 21.64 14.02
C ALA A 650 -20.55 23.06 14.52
N ARG A 651 -20.05 23.38 15.72
CA ARG A 651 -20.16 24.70 16.33
C ARG A 651 -18.87 25.50 16.28
N GLU A 652 -17.73 24.82 16.27
CA GLU A 652 -16.41 25.43 16.14
C GLU A 652 -15.79 25.11 14.78
N LEU A 653 -15.31 26.16 14.11
CA LEU A 653 -14.64 26.10 12.81
C LEU A 653 -13.25 26.73 12.88
N LEU A 654 -12.23 26.02 12.40
CA LEU A 654 -10.93 26.60 12.05
C LEU A 654 -10.87 26.63 10.51
N VAL A 655 -10.61 27.79 9.94
CA VAL A 655 -10.61 28.01 8.50
C VAL A 655 -9.36 28.77 8.09
N GLY A 656 -8.80 28.49 6.92
CA GLY A 656 -7.67 29.29 6.44
C GLY A 656 -7.31 29.04 4.99
N VAL A 657 -6.42 29.90 4.51
CA VAL A 657 -5.94 29.93 3.13
C VAL A 657 -4.46 30.26 3.10
N SER A 658 -3.81 29.96 1.99
CA SER A 658 -2.44 30.40 1.70
C SER A 658 -2.42 31.74 0.96
N GLU A 659 -1.30 32.46 1.02
CA GLU A 659 -1.17 33.80 0.44
C GLU A 659 -1.31 33.81 -1.09
N GLY A 660 -0.78 32.79 -1.78
CA GLY A 660 -0.80 32.65 -3.24
C GLY A 660 -1.43 31.33 -3.70
N GLU A 661 -2.68 31.05 -3.31
CA GLU A 661 -3.41 29.82 -3.68
C GLU A 661 -3.40 29.54 -5.20
N GLY A 662 -3.46 30.59 -6.02
CA GLY A 662 -3.44 30.48 -7.48
C GLY A 662 -2.05 30.27 -8.09
N ASP A 663 -0.97 30.50 -7.33
CA ASP A 663 0.39 30.54 -7.87
C ASP A 663 0.78 29.17 -8.46
N LEU A 664 0.40 28.06 -7.81
CA LEU A 664 0.63 26.70 -8.29
C LEU A 664 -0.07 26.42 -9.63
N LEU A 665 -1.30 26.92 -9.82
CA LEU A 665 -2.02 26.74 -11.09
C LEU A 665 -1.35 27.55 -12.20
N VAL A 666 -0.97 28.79 -11.92
CA VAL A 666 -0.25 29.64 -12.88
C VAL A 666 1.10 29.02 -13.25
N GLN A 667 1.84 28.50 -12.27
CA GLN A 667 3.10 27.78 -12.50
C GLN A 667 2.90 26.60 -13.47
N ASN A 668 1.91 25.74 -13.22
CA ASN A 668 1.63 24.59 -14.08
C ASN A 668 1.28 25.00 -15.53
N ILE A 669 0.52 26.09 -15.68
CA ILE A 669 0.19 26.65 -17.01
C ILE A 669 1.46 27.16 -17.71
N LEU A 670 2.30 27.91 -17.00
CA LEU A 670 3.54 28.46 -17.56
C LEU A 670 4.51 27.35 -17.96
N ASN A 671 4.66 26.31 -17.15
CA ASN A 671 5.56 25.18 -17.46
C ASN A 671 5.09 24.42 -18.71
N THR A 672 3.78 24.33 -18.92
CA THR A 672 3.20 23.75 -20.13
C THR A 672 3.49 24.59 -21.38
N ILE A 673 3.56 25.91 -21.25
CA ILE A 673 3.73 26.84 -22.38
C ILE A 673 5.20 27.13 -22.68
N LEU A 674 6.01 27.37 -21.64
CA LEU A 674 7.38 27.87 -21.74
C LEU A 674 8.44 26.78 -21.60
N GLY A 675 8.11 25.63 -20.99
CA GLY A 675 9.05 24.53 -20.77
C GLY A 675 10.15 24.79 -19.72
N ASP A 676 10.11 25.93 -19.02
CA ASP A 676 10.96 26.27 -17.88
C ASP A 676 10.23 27.27 -16.95
N ASP A 677 10.77 27.43 -15.74
CA ASP A 677 10.26 28.25 -14.64
C ASP A 677 10.71 29.73 -14.70
N ASP A 678 11.50 30.12 -15.70
CA ASP A 678 12.01 31.50 -15.85
C ASP A 678 10.92 32.46 -16.33
N ILE A 679 10.62 33.45 -15.48
CA ILE A 679 9.61 34.49 -15.74
C ILE A 679 10.20 35.75 -16.38
N SER A 680 11.51 35.83 -16.62
CA SER A 680 12.19 37.02 -17.14
C SER A 680 11.67 37.49 -18.51
N GLY A 681 11.13 36.57 -19.31
CA GLY A 681 10.55 36.83 -20.63
C GLY A 681 9.05 37.12 -20.65
N ILE A 682 8.36 37.03 -19.50
CA ILE A 682 6.91 37.20 -19.45
C ILE A 682 6.54 38.66 -19.67
N ARG A 683 5.55 38.89 -20.54
CA ARG A 683 5.02 40.24 -20.86
C ARG A 683 3.61 40.38 -20.32
N LYS A 684 3.24 41.61 -19.92
CA LYS A 684 1.88 41.94 -19.48
C LYS A 684 0.81 41.43 -20.44
N ILE A 685 1.01 41.59 -21.75
CA ILE A 685 0.03 41.18 -22.76
C ILE A 685 -0.27 39.67 -22.74
N SER A 686 0.75 38.84 -22.48
CA SER A 686 0.58 37.39 -22.38
C SER A 686 -0.26 37.01 -21.17
N MET A 687 -0.01 37.66 -20.03
CA MET A 687 -0.76 37.43 -18.79
C MET A 687 -2.19 37.96 -18.86
N VAL A 688 -2.41 39.13 -19.49
CA VAL A 688 -3.75 39.63 -19.80
C VAL A 688 -4.50 38.65 -20.71
N SER A 689 -3.85 38.11 -21.74
CA SER A 689 -4.48 37.11 -22.62
C SER A 689 -4.89 35.85 -21.86
N LEU A 690 -4.01 35.36 -20.97
CA LEU A 690 -4.30 34.21 -20.12
C LEU A 690 -5.47 34.50 -19.17
N ALA A 691 -5.43 35.63 -18.45
CA ALA A 691 -6.50 36.04 -17.55
C ALA A 691 -7.84 36.19 -18.28
N ARG A 692 -7.86 36.81 -19.48
CA ARG A 692 -9.06 36.90 -20.32
C ARG A 692 -9.61 35.52 -20.69
N SER A 693 -8.73 34.59 -21.07
CA SER A 693 -9.13 33.21 -21.39
C SER A 693 -9.77 32.53 -20.18
N LEU A 694 -9.14 32.59 -19.01
CA LEU A 694 -9.65 31.98 -17.78
C LEU A 694 -10.99 32.59 -17.36
N LEU A 695 -11.11 33.92 -17.39
CA LEU A 695 -12.34 34.64 -17.04
C LEU A 695 -13.51 34.25 -17.97
N ALA A 696 -13.25 34.16 -19.27
CA ALA A 696 -14.26 33.81 -20.25
C ALA A 696 -14.65 32.33 -20.20
N SER A 697 -13.68 31.41 -20.09
CA SER A 697 -13.93 29.97 -20.21
C SER A 697 -14.42 29.33 -18.91
N ARG A 698 -14.03 29.87 -17.75
CA ARG A 698 -14.17 29.16 -16.46
C ARG A 698 -15.21 29.76 -15.53
N TRP A 699 -15.45 31.06 -15.57
CA TRP A 699 -16.32 31.74 -14.61
C TRP A 699 -17.46 32.54 -15.24
N SER A 700 -17.56 32.58 -16.57
CA SER A 700 -18.64 33.26 -17.31
C SER A 700 -18.91 34.69 -16.82
N VAL A 701 -17.85 35.47 -16.62
CA VAL A 701 -17.91 36.85 -16.12
C VAL A 701 -17.72 37.89 -17.23
N ASP A 702 -18.15 39.12 -16.98
CA ASP A 702 -17.76 40.27 -17.80
C ASP A 702 -16.25 40.55 -17.60
N VAL A 703 -15.48 40.31 -18.65
CA VAL A 703 -14.02 40.23 -18.61
C VAL A 703 -13.38 41.60 -18.47
N ASP A 704 -13.89 42.62 -19.17
CA ASP A 704 -13.21 43.91 -19.33
C ASP A 704 -13.07 44.71 -18.03
N PRO A 705 -14.12 44.83 -17.18
CA PRO A 705 -14.00 45.52 -15.89
C PRO A 705 -12.99 44.87 -14.95
N ILE A 706 -12.81 43.55 -15.06
CA ILE A 706 -11.89 42.77 -14.24
C ILE A 706 -10.46 42.99 -14.73
N ILE A 707 -10.24 42.93 -16.04
CA ILE A 707 -8.91 43.23 -16.61
C ILE A 707 -8.47 44.64 -16.23
N GLU A 708 -9.36 45.63 -16.33
CA GLU A 708 -9.02 47.00 -15.92
C GLU A 708 -8.65 47.07 -14.43
N LYS A 709 -9.43 46.43 -13.55
CA LYS A 709 -9.16 46.43 -12.10
C LYS A 709 -7.80 45.84 -11.74
N TYR A 710 -7.42 44.72 -12.34
CA TYR A 710 -6.22 43.98 -11.94
C TYR A 710 -4.98 44.37 -12.73
N PHE A 711 -5.13 44.85 -13.97
CA PHE A 711 -4.02 45.13 -14.86
C PHE A 711 -3.89 46.60 -15.24
N GLY A 712 -4.88 47.47 -14.98
CA GLY A 712 -4.88 48.86 -15.40
C GLY A 712 -3.63 49.63 -14.94
N ASP A 713 -3.29 49.49 -13.66
CA ASP A 713 -2.15 50.19 -13.04
C ASP A 713 -0.79 49.51 -13.27
N ILE A 714 -0.75 48.35 -13.94
CA ILE A 714 0.50 47.60 -14.17
C ILE A 714 1.19 48.13 -15.43
N ALA A 715 2.46 48.51 -15.32
CA ALA A 715 3.24 48.98 -16.47
C ALA A 715 3.38 47.89 -17.55
N ALA A 716 3.45 48.28 -18.83
CA ALA A 716 3.55 47.31 -19.93
C ALA A 716 4.80 46.41 -19.86
N SER A 717 5.88 46.92 -19.25
CA SER A 717 7.13 46.19 -19.01
C SER A 717 7.10 45.30 -17.77
N ASP A 718 6.10 45.42 -16.90
CA ASP A 718 6.01 44.65 -15.65
C ASP A 718 5.28 43.32 -15.86
N GLY A 719 6.02 42.35 -16.39
CA GLY A 719 5.52 40.98 -16.58
C GLY A 719 5.22 40.25 -15.27
N GLN A 720 6.04 40.48 -14.23
CA GLN A 720 5.89 39.81 -12.95
C GLN A 720 4.66 40.32 -12.19
N GLY A 721 4.41 41.63 -12.18
CA GLY A 721 3.17 42.19 -11.64
C GLY A 721 1.93 41.63 -12.35
N ALA A 722 1.98 41.53 -13.68
CA ALA A 722 0.87 40.96 -14.46
C ALA A 722 0.65 39.46 -14.18
N LEU A 723 1.73 38.71 -13.90
CA LEU A 723 1.65 37.32 -13.47
C LEU A 723 0.95 37.22 -12.11
N TYR A 724 1.36 38.03 -11.12
CA TYR A 724 0.69 38.04 -9.81
C TYR A 724 -0.76 38.48 -9.91
N ALA A 725 -1.09 39.46 -10.76
CA ALA A 725 -2.47 39.85 -11.02
C ALA A 725 -3.33 38.69 -11.55
N THR A 726 -2.77 37.86 -12.45
CA THR A 726 -3.43 36.65 -12.96
C THR A 726 -3.64 35.63 -11.83
N SER A 727 -2.62 35.41 -11.00
CA SER A 727 -2.71 34.50 -9.87
C SER A 727 -3.69 34.98 -8.79
N ASP A 728 -3.72 36.28 -8.50
CA ASP A 728 -4.60 36.86 -7.50
C ASP A 728 -6.08 36.74 -7.91
N ILE A 729 -6.38 36.80 -9.22
CA ILE A 729 -7.72 36.48 -9.73
C ILE A 729 -8.12 35.05 -9.35
N ILE A 730 -7.27 34.06 -9.65
CA ILE A 730 -7.53 32.63 -9.32
C ILE A 730 -7.65 32.45 -7.80
N THR A 731 -6.67 32.97 -7.06
CA THR A 731 -6.60 32.92 -5.60
C THR A 731 -7.90 33.40 -4.97
N GLN A 732 -8.43 34.53 -5.46
CA GLN A 732 -9.61 35.15 -4.89
C GLN A 732 -10.90 34.45 -5.33
N VAL A 733 -11.03 34.07 -6.60
CA VAL A 733 -12.26 33.47 -7.14
C VAL A 733 -12.45 32.04 -6.67
N GLU A 734 -11.40 31.22 -6.66
CA GLU A 734 -11.53 29.77 -6.39
C GLU A 734 -11.36 29.41 -4.91
N PHE A 735 -10.56 30.17 -4.16
CA PHE A 735 -10.14 29.78 -2.82
C PHE A 735 -10.52 30.81 -1.76
N SER A 736 -9.86 31.97 -1.76
CA SER A 736 -9.88 32.91 -0.64
C SER A 736 -11.24 33.54 -0.40
N CYS A 737 -11.91 34.07 -1.42
CA CYS A 737 -13.22 34.68 -1.22
C CYS A 737 -14.33 33.67 -0.88
N PRO A 738 -14.42 32.50 -1.54
CA PRO A 738 -15.31 31.42 -1.11
C PRO A 738 -15.11 30.99 0.35
N MET A 739 -13.86 30.91 0.81
CA MET A 739 -13.52 30.57 2.20
C MET A 739 -13.94 31.66 3.19
N ILE A 740 -13.63 32.92 2.89
CA ILE A 740 -14.05 34.07 3.69
C ILE A 740 -15.57 34.16 3.78
N ASN A 741 -16.27 33.95 2.66
CA ASN A 741 -17.73 34.02 2.61
C ASN A 741 -18.37 32.86 3.39
N PHE A 742 -17.79 31.65 3.31
CA PHE A 742 -18.21 30.52 4.13
C PHE A 742 -18.07 30.84 5.63
N ALA A 743 -16.90 31.36 6.04
CA ALA A 743 -16.65 31.75 7.43
C ALA A 743 -17.64 32.82 7.93
N LYS A 744 -17.93 33.84 7.11
CA LYS A 744 -18.93 34.88 7.42
C LYS A 744 -20.34 34.29 7.59
N ALA A 745 -20.72 33.34 6.74
CA ALA A 745 -22.03 32.69 6.81
C ALA A 745 -22.13 31.71 7.99
N PHE A 746 -21.02 31.13 8.43
CA PHE A 746 -20.95 30.23 9.58
C PHE A 746 -21.10 30.96 10.91
N VAL A 747 -20.50 32.15 11.07
CA VAL A 747 -20.49 32.89 12.34
C VAL A 747 -21.85 33.47 12.67
N ARG A 748 -22.44 32.99 13.76
CA ARG A 748 -23.74 33.40 14.32
C ARG A 748 -23.82 32.99 15.80
N PRO A 749 -24.84 33.38 16.59
CA PRO A 749 -24.96 32.95 17.98
C PRO A 749 -24.82 31.43 18.13
N GLY A 750 -23.80 30.98 18.89
CA GLY A 750 -23.50 29.56 19.10
C GLY A 750 -22.50 28.92 18.11
N ASN A 751 -22.13 29.62 17.04
CA ASN A 751 -21.12 29.20 16.07
C ASN A 751 -19.90 30.14 16.13
N ILE A 752 -18.70 29.58 16.31
CA ILE A 752 -17.45 30.33 16.40
C ILE A 752 -16.48 29.89 15.31
N ALA A 753 -15.80 30.86 14.69
CA ALA A 753 -14.77 30.60 13.70
C ALA A 753 -13.44 31.25 14.08
N TYR A 754 -12.33 30.65 13.64
CA TYR A 754 -10.98 31.20 13.69
C TYR A 754 -10.40 31.15 12.29
N MET A 755 -9.83 32.25 11.81
CA MET A 755 -9.26 32.34 10.46
C MET A 755 -7.75 32.50 10.46
N TYR A 756 -7.03 31.79 9.59
CA TYR A 756 -5.60 32.05 9.30
C TYR A 756 -5.34 32.39 7.83
N GLU A 757 -4.18 33.03 7.61
CA GLU A 757 -3.51 33.15 6.32
C GLU A 757 -2.10 32.58 6.46
N LEU A 758 -1.73 31.56 5.67
CA LEU A 758 -0.38 31.04 5.61
C LEU A 758 0.46 31.92 4.69
N SER A 759 1.54 32.48 5.25
CA SER A 759 2.51 33.32 4.57
C SER A 759 3.95 32.80 4.79
N GLN A 760 4.10 31.55 5.19
CA GLN A 760 5.38 30.86 5.24
C GLN A 760 5.44 29.82 4.13
N ARG A 761 6.54 29.87 3.38
CA ARG A 761 6.83 28.93 2.30
C ARG A 761 7.74 27.81 2.83
N PRO A 762 7.43 26.52 2.56
CA PRO A 762 8.35 25.43 2.91
C PRO A 762 9.70 25.60 2.22
N SER A 763 10.81 25.51 2.94
CA SER A 763 12.15 25.70 2.33
C SER A 763 12.53 24.60 1.33
N PHE A 764 11.89 23.43 1.44
CA PHE A 764 12.15 22.24 0.64
C PHE A 764 11.21 22.08 -0.55
N THR A 765 10.43 23.10 -0.90
CA THR A 765 9.63 23.09 -2.12
C THR A 765 10.49 23.33 -3.36
N ASP A 766 10.24 22.55 -4.42
CA ASP A 766 10.90 22.71 -5.72
C ASP A 766 10.32 23.88 -6.54
N SER A 767 9.25 24.53 -6.06
CA SER A 767 8.64 25.65 -6.78
C SER A 767 9.65 26.80 -7.00
N PRO A 768 9.50 27.62 -8.07
CA PRO A 768 10.34 28.79 -8.32
C PRO A 768 10.24 29.85 -7.23
N LYS A 769 11.25 30.71 -7.10
CA LYS A 769 11.28 31.78 -6.07
C LYS A 769 10.11 32.76 -6.12
N TRP A 770 9.51 32.97 -7.30
CA TRP A 770 8.37 33.88 -7.45
C TRP A 770 7.08 33.28 -6.87
N VAL A 771 6.98 31.96 -6.74
CA VAL A 771 5.81 31.30 -6.14
C VAL A 771 5.74 31.64 -4.66
N ARG A 772 4.68 32.35 -4.26
CA ARG A 772 4.37 32.65 -2.85
C ARG A 772 3.93 31.35 -2.14
N PRO A 773 3.76 31.36 -0.81
CA PRO A 773 3.13 30.24 -0.11
C PRO A 773 1.82 29.88 -0.80
N THR A 774 1.77 28.68 -1.39
CA THR A 774 0.76 28.32 -2.38
C THR A 774 -0.15 27.20 -1.88
N HIS A 775 -1.06 26.78 -2.74
CA HIS A 775 -2.02 25.74 -2.43
C HIS A 775 -1.33 24.47 -1.92
N SER A 776 -1.85 23.93 -0.81
CA SER A 776 -1.34 22.73 -0.13
C SER A 776 -0.04 22.87 0.67
N ASP A 777 0.62 24.03 0.69
CA ASP A 777 1.81 24.25 1.54
C ASP A 777 1.47 24.10 3.05
N ASP A 778 0.22 24.38 3.43
CA ASP A 778 -0.25 24.18 4.79
C ASP A 778 -0.33 22.70 5.20
N ILE A 779 -0.43 21.76 4.26
CA ILE A 779 -0.39 20.31 4.53
C ILE A 779 0.98 19.93 5.10
N ALA A 780 2.05 20.46 4.49
CA ALA A 780 3.43 20.15 4.87
C ALA A 780 3.68 20.40 6.37
N PHE A 781 3.04 21.44 6.91
CA PHE A 781 3.12 21.80 8.32
C PHE A 781 2.02 21.14 9.18
N SER A 782 0.78 21.10 8.71
CA SER A 782 -0.39 20.67 9.51
C SER A 782 -0.50 19.18 9.74
N LEU A 783 0.05 18.34 8.86
CA LEU A 783 0.09 16.89 9.06
C LEU A 783 1.42 16.40 9.66
N GLY A 784 2.44 17.27 9.71
CA GLY A 784 3.77 16.91 10.18
C GLY A 784 4.71 16.41 9.08
N SER A 785 4.37 16.62 7.80
CA SER A 785 5.08 16.05 6.65
C SER A 785 6.55 16.48 6.56
N THR A 786 6.91 17.64 7.13
CA THR A 786 8.31 18.07 7.31
C THR A 786 9.19 17.00 7.95
N PHE A 787 8.66 16.20 8.88
CA PHE A 787 9.40 15.15 9.58
C PHE A 787 9.36 13.79 8.86
N THR A 788 8.33 13.53 8.04
CA THR A 788 8.10 12.20 7.43
C THR A 788 8.62 12.10 6.00
N LEU A 789 8.78 13.21 5.28
CA LEU A 789 9.21 13.23 3.88
C LEU A 789 10.72 12.96 3.69
N GLY A 790 11.54 13.00 4.76
CA GLY A 790 13.00 12.83 4.66
C GLY A 790 13.70 13.99 3.94
N VAL A 791 13.08 15.18 3.93
CA VAL A 791 13.60 16.40 3.30
C VAL A 791 14.56 17.14 4.23
N ASN A 792 15.43 17.98 3.66
CA ASN A 792 16.33 18.84 4.42
C ASN A 792 15.62 20.13 4.84
N ALA A 793 14.80 20.03 5.89
CA ALA A 793 14.00 21.15 6.40
C ALA A 793 14.82 22.13 7.25
N THR A 794 14.52 23.43 7.15
CA THR A 794 15.12 24.45 8.00
C THR A 794 14.50 24.45 9.41
N GLU A 795 15.16 25.12 10.37
CA GLU A 795 14.56 25.33 11.70
C GLU A 795 13.23 26.09 11.64
N ALA A 796 13.08 27.01 10.67
CA ALA A 796 11.83 27.74 10.46
C ALA A 796 10.70 26.79 10.05
N ASP A 797 10.96 25.81 9.18
CA ASP A 797 9.97 24.80 8.79
C ASP A 797 9.60 23.89 9.97
N VAL A 798 10.59 23.47 10.76
CA VAL A 798 10.36 22.65 11.96
C VAL A 798 9.47 23.41 12.95
N ARG A 799 9.78 24.69 13.24
CA ARG A 799 8.96 25.52 14.13
C ARG A 799 7.55 25.73 13.58
N ALA A 800 7.39 25.95 12.28
CA ALA A 800 6.08 26.10 11.65
C ALA A 800 5.25 24.82 11.73
N THR A 801 5.89 23.67 11.52
CA THR A 801 5.27 22.34 11.64
C THR A 801 4.78 22.10 13.07
N GLU A 802 5.63 22.34 14.07
CA GLU A 802 5.24 22.22 15.47
C GLU A 802 4.12 23.19 15.85
N ASN A 803 4.13 24.41 15.29
CA ASN A 803 3.09 25.40 15.51
C ASN A 803 1.74 24.92 14.95
N PHE A 804 1.72 24.42 13.72
CA PHE A 804 0.51 23.91 13.09
C PHE A 804 -0.04 22.66 13.79
N ILE A 805 0.81 21.70 14.16
CA ILE A 805 0.40 20.55 14.97
C ILE A 805 -0.26 21.02 16.27
N ARG A 806 0.31 22.03 16.94
CA ARG A 806 -0.26 22.61 18.16
C ARG A 806 -1.61 23.30 17.89
N ILE A 807 -1.74 24.05 16.81
CA ILE A 807 -3.00 24.70 16.40
C ILE A 807 -4.10 23.65 16.21
N VAL A 808 -3.83 22.64 15.37
CA VAL A 808 -4.78 21.58 14.99
C VAL A 808 -5.18 20.73 16.19
N SER A 809 -4.20 20.33 17.02
CA SER A 809 -4.45 19.51 18.20
C SER A 809 -5.22 20.27 19.28
N THR A 810 -4.81 21.50 19.64
CA THR A 810 -5.49 22.28 20.69
C THR A 810 -6.91 22.66 20.30
N PHE A 811 -7.15 22.96 19.02
CA PHE A 811 -8.49 23.12 18.48
C PHE A 811 -9.31 21.83 18.58
N SER A 812 -8.72 20.68 18.28
CA SER A 812 -9.41 19.37 18.39
C SER A 812 -9.68 18.94 19.82
N HIS A 813 -8.85 19.34 20.79
CA HIS A 813 -9.11 19.12 22.21
C HIS A 813 -10.21 20.05 22.73
N THR A 814 -10.10 21.36 22.44
CA THR A 814 -10.82 22.39 23.19
C THR A 814 -11.79 23.25 22.38
N GLY A 815 -11.65 23.29 21.05
CA GLY A 815 -12.35 24.23 20.16
C GLY A 815 -11.69 25.60 20.07
N VAL A 816 -10.55 25.81 20.74
CA VAL A 816 -9.78 27.06 20.72
C VAL A 816 -8.35 26.76 20.24
N PRO A 817 -7.92 27.31 19.09
CA PRO A 817 -6.58 27.11 18.60
C PRO A 817 -5.57 27.88 19.46
N LYS A 818 -4.40 27.29 19.69
CA LYS A 818 -3.26 27.93 20.36
C LYS A 818 -2.03 27.83 19.49
N VAL A 819 -1.27 28.92 19.44
CA VAL A 819 0.03 29.00 18.78
C VAL A 819 1.18 28.85 19.79
N LEU A 820 2.37 28.52 19.28
CA LEU A 820 3.59 28.31 20.07
C LEU A 820 4.12 29.61 20.67
N ASP A 821 4.11 30.69 19.90
CA ASP A 821 4.60 32.02 20.30
C ASP A 821 3.69 32.74 21.32
N GLY A 822 2.57 32.12 21.72
CA GLY A 822 1.68 32.62 22.76
C GLY A 822 0.73 33.73 22.31
N VAL A 823 0.74 34.12 21.03
CA VAL A 823 -0.18 35.14 20.50
C VAL A 823 -1.62 34.66 20.65
N ARG A 824 -2.49 35.54 21.18
CA ARG A 824 -3.90 35.22 21.34
C ARG A 824 -4.60 35.29 19.99
N TRP A 825 -5.12 34.15 19.52
CA TRP A 825 -5.90 34.12 18.28
C TRP A 825 -7.33 34.63 18.51
N PRO A 826 -7.72 35.78 17.94
CA PRO A 826 -9.08 36.29 18.05
C PRO A 826 -10.08 35.44 17.26
N LYS A 827 -11.33 35.45 17.69
CA LYS A 827 -12.43 34.85 16.91
C LYS A 827 -12.64 35.71 15.66
N PHE A 828 -12.90 35.06 14.53
CA PHE A 828 -13.29 35.72 13.30
C PHE A 828 -14.67 36.37 13.47
N GLY A 829 -14.74 37.69 13.32
CA GLY A 829 -15.96 38.47 13.50
C GLY A 829 -16.22 39.45 12.35
N SER A 830 -16.93 40.54 12.66
CA SER A 830 -17.30 41.58 11.69
C SER A 830 -16.09 42.30 11.08
N ASP A 831 -14.99 42.39 11.82
CA ASP A 831 -13.74 43.00 11.36
C ASP A 831 -12.88 42.04 10.54
N GLN A 832 -13.29 40.77 10.41
CA GLN A 832 -12.53 39.69 9.76
C GLN A 832 -11.14 39.53 10.37
N GLU A 833 -11.06 39.46 11.70
CA GLU A 833 -9.82 39.17 12.40
C GLU A 833 -9.28 37.79 11.99
N TYR A 834 -7.99 37.75 11.66
CA TYR A 834 -7.32 36.52 11.27
C TYR A 834 -5.88 36.52 11.78
N LEU A 835 -5.28 35.33 11.85
CA LEU A 835 -3.89 35.16 12.22
C LEU A 835 -3.05 34.91 10.97
N ARG A 836 -2.10 35.80 10.67
CA ARG A 836 -1.09 35.56 9.64
C ARG A 836 0.04 34.74 10.23
N LEU A 837 0.29 33.58 9.64
CA LEU A 837 1.35 32.65 10.03
C LEU A 837 2.53 32.83 9.07
N SER A 838 3.65 33.32 9.59
CA SER A 838 4.85 33.61 8.79
C SER A 838 6.10 33.07 9.48
N GLU A 839 7.22 33.06 8.77
CA GLU A 839 8.53 32.71 9.35
C GLU A 839 8.91 33.60 10.54
N SER A 840 8.48 34.88 10.51
CA SER A 840 8.72 35.83 11.60
C SER A 840 7.83 35.63 12.84
N GLY A 841 6.89 34.68 12.79
CA GLY A 841 5.93 34.39 13.85
C GLY A 841 4.49 34.73 13.48
N SER A 842 3.58 34.57 14.45
CA SER A 842 2.15 34.75 14.28
C SER A 842 1.72 36.20 14.56
N VAL A 843 0.98 36.81 13.64
CA VAL A 843 0.52 38.21 13.79
C VAL A 843 -0.98 38.32 13.55
N VAL A 844 -1.70 39.00 14.44
CA VAL A 844 -3.13 39.29 14.26
C VAL A 844 -3.31 40.43 13.26
N LYS A 845 -4.11 40.19 12.22
CA LYS A 845 -4.51 41.17 11.21
C LYS A 845 -6.04 41.23 11.09
N LYS A 846 -6.54 42.20 10.33
CA LYS A 846 -7.98 42.44 10.08
C LYS A 846 -8.23 42.63 8.58
N HIS A 847 -9.49 42.51 8.18
CA HIS A 847 -9.98 42.85 6.83
C HIS A 847 -9.35 42.04 5.68
N LEU A 848 -9.05 40.75 5.90
CA LEU A 848 -8.52 39.87 4.85
C LEU A 848 -9.42 39.90 3.60
N LEU A 849 -8.85 40.42 2.51
CA LEU A 849 -9.46 40.55 1.18
C LEU A 849 -10.87 41.16 1.17
N LYS A 850 -11.15 42.09 2.10
CA LYS A 850 -12.51 42.63 2.31
C LYS A 850 -13.07 43.32 1.06
N SER A 851 -12.27 44.17 0.42
CA SER A 851 -12.64 44.91 -0.80
C SER A 851 -12.74 43.99 -2.02
N GLU A 852 -11.79 43.06 -2.14
CA GLU A 852 -11.67 42.14 -3.26
C GLU A 852 -12.85 41.18 -3.28
N CYS A 853 -13.19 40.58 -2.13
CA CYS A 853 -14.32 39.68 -2.05
C CYS A 853 -15.67 40.38 -2.20
N ALA A 854 -15.79 41.65 -1.85
CA ALA A 854 -16.97 42.45 -2.18
C ALA A 854 -17.08 42.73 -3.69
N TYR A 855 -15.95 42.99 -4.34
CA TYR A 855 -15.89 43.16 -5.80
C TYR A 855 -16.29 41.87 -6.53
N TRP A 856 -15.69 40.73 -6.18
CA TRP A 856 -16.02 39.44 -6.79
C TRP A 856 -17.47 39.04 -6.58
N LYS A 857 -18.03 39.29 -5.40
CA LYS A 857 -19.45 39.03 -5.13
C LYS A 857 -20.41 39.81 -6.05
N LYS A 858 -20.00 40.98 -6.54
CA LYS A 858 -20.81 41.80 -7.46
C LYS A 858 -20.71 41.32 -8.92
N HIS A 859 -19.55 40.81 -9.33
CA HIS A 859 -19.25 40.49 -10.73
C HIS A 859 -19.42 38.99 -11.05
N LEU A 860 -19.38 38.12 -10.04
CA LEU A 860 -19.79 36.72 -10.17
C LEU A 860 -21.31 36.66 -10.09
N GLN A 861 -21.98 36.76 -11.23
CA GLN A 861 -23.40 36.41 -11.34
C GLN A 861 -23.49 34.90 -11.55
N PHE A 862 -23.70 34.16 -10.45
CA PHE A 862 -24.12 32.77 -10.54
C PHE A 862 -25.57 32.71 -11.01
N ASN A 863 -25.80 32.78 -12.32
CA ASN A 863 -27.09 32.42 -12.92
C ASN A 863 -27.25 30.90 -12.94
#